data_AF-A0A952XT53-F1
#
_entry.id   AF-A0A952XT53-F1
#
_cell.length_a   1.000
_cell.length_b   1.000
_cell.length_c   1.000
_cell.angle_alpha   90.00
_cell.angle_beta   90.00
_cell.angle_gamma   90.00
#
_symmetry.space_group_name_H-M   'P 1'
#
loop_
_entity.id
_entity.type
_entity.pdbx_description
1 polymer ?
#
loop_
_entity_poly.entity_id
_entity_poly.type
_entity_poly.pdbx_seq_one_letter_code
_entity_poly.pdbx_strand_id
1 'polypeptide(L)'
;MTLDSFGFGAVYVDDDGVGHVQAVAVADDYPQTAGGVTTEVRQRRCRSGRRAGDQTRRLSYSFTTYAPLSHTATASADGVEETLDIAFGFTVTDGDGDTATGSLTVRVNDDAPVSTGSVVATPVLDDEAQIEFTPVNAGGGFDVSPNERTLSGGPGALFSVGADGFGSLDVTPPELFVVFKDADGFAQVESVSWSGSTVDGVTTWTATSPHYPDPLDGPAGLPAAVLVIGADGSYTFTLNAPVAHSLALPLVEETDSLVFAYTVSDGDGDAVSGSLTVRVNDDTPTSPLAVTPSRILDDEAQSEFTPVNAGGISDPSTNYKTVSGGAGTLFSMGADGLRGVEIAPPSFRVVYKDALGFAQTESVTWSAGVTSAGGVTTWTATSDHYPDPLDPASGPAAVLVIRADGSYSFEINAPLAHALPLPYPVSVEENLPLLAFGYAATDGDGDQTGGILTIRVNDDTPTAANVTAGVRLDDEGQVEFTPTNAGGASGDASGAETSVSSTIVGTLFKIGADGLASVALTPPSFQVVFKDDLGFAQTESVSWTAVGATSAGGVTTWTATSDHYPSGSPAAVLVINADGTYSFTLYAPVVHGTAGTAEEDRNLDFFYTATDGDGDSASARLRIQVNDDTPVSAALTTRALDDEAQTLFDGNADGAGDVSPDAFSVSDDTVGALFSMGADGLKTIVLTLPSFSVVYEADGFALSELVTWSPGVATAGGVTTWTATNSHYPSGSPAAVLVINADGTYSFTLYAPLAHLTTADASGVEENATLNIGFTVTDGDNDTAAGTLRIEVNDDAPLAHVVTALSPVLDDDVFGGNANGSGDVGDETVVTGDAGTLFTAGSDGVRSVTLDSFGFGAVYVDDDGVGHVQAVAVADDYPQTAGGVTTWKFVSADVDPVAELVIRADGSYSFTTYAPLSHLATASADGVEETLDIAFGFTVTDGDGDTATG
;
A
#
# COMPACT_ATOMS: atom_id res chain seq x y z
N MET A 1 -129.12 -19.01 -27.99
CA MET A 1 -128.35 -18.22 -27.01
C MET A 1 -127.23 -17.57 -27.79
N THR A 2 -127.14 -16.25 -27.71
CA THR A 2 -126.09 -15.43 -28.30
C THR A 2 -125.27 -14.83 -27.16
N LEU A 3 -123.94 -14.84 -27.29
CA LEU A 3 -123.03 -14.11 -26.40
C LEU A 3 -122.80 -12.71 -26.98
N ASP A 4 -122.70 -11.71 -26.12
CA ASP A 4 -122.32 -10.35 -26.50
C ASP A 4 -120.81 -10.25 -26.75
N SER A 5 -120.36 -9.29 -27.57
CA SER A 5 -118.93 -9.04 -27.81
C SER A 5 -118.25 -8.50 -26.54
N PHE A 6 -117.11 -9.07 -26.18
CA PHE A 6 -116.24 -8.60 -25.09
C PHE A 6 -114.81 -8.43 -25.61
N GLY A 7 -114.00 -7.61 -24.94
CA GLY A 7 -112.60 -7.38 -25.27
C GLY A 7 -111.75 -7.25 -24.00
N PHE A 8 -110.61 -7.92 -23.99
CA PHE A 8 -109.57 -7.86 -22.96
C PHE A 8 -108.20 -8.04 -23.65
N GLY A 9 -107.12 -7.65 -22.98
CA GLY A 9 -105.76 -7.94 -23.43
C GLY A 9 -105.36 -9.36 -23.04
N ALA A 10 -104.65 -10.07 -23.91
CA ALA A 10 -103.92 -11.27 -23.54
C ALA A 10 -102.43 -10.97 -23.65
N VAL A 11 -101.65 -11.54 -22.73
CA VAL A 11 -100.20 -11.49 -22.80
C VAL A 11 -99.76 -12.71 -23.58
N TYR A 12 -98.98 -12.52 -24.65
CA TYR A 12 -98.27 -13.62 -25.28
C TYR A 12 -96.81 -13.54 -24.87
N VAL A 13 -96.25 -14.69 -24.52
CA VAL A 13 -94.83 -14.83 -24.22
C VAL A 13 -94.13 -15.26 -25.50
N ASP A 14 -93.10 -14.53 -25.93
CA ASP A 14 -92.29 -14.91 -27.09
C ASP A 14 -91.31 -16.06 -26.76
N ASP A 15 -90.56 -16.50 -27.77
CA ASP A 15 -89.58 -17.59 -27.62
C ASP A 15 -88.45 -17.24 -26.63
N ASP A 16 -88.30 -15.95 -26.29
CA ASP A 16 -87.28 -15.41 -25.38
C ASP A 16 -87.83 -15.19 -23.95
N GLY A 17 -89.10 -15.54 -23.70
CA GLY A 17 -89.72 -15.47 -22.37
C GLY A 17 -90.28 -14.09 -21.99
N VAL A 18 -90.34 -13.15 -22.94
CA VAL A 18 -90.83 -11.78 -22.72
C VAL A 18 -92.33 -11.72 -23.00
N GLY A 19 -93.07 -11.12 -22.06
CA GLY A 19 -94.52 -10.91 -22.15
C GLY A 19 -94.88 -9.68 -22.97
N HIS A 20 -95.77 -9.83 -23.96
CA HIS A 20 -96.30 -8.73 -24.77
C HIS A 20 -97.82 -8.68 -24.72
N VAL A 21 -98.37 -7.52 -24.34
CA VAL A 21 -99.83 -7.31 -24.31
C VAL A 21 -100.39 -7.14 -25.73
N GLN A 22 -101.31 -8.02 -26.13
CA GLN A 22 -102.04 -7.95 -27.39
C GLN A 22 -103.56 -7.86 -27.15
N ALA A 23 -104.24 -7.00 -27.91
CA ALA A 23 -105.70 -6.92 -27.85
C ALA A 23 -106.35 -8.15 -28.49
N VAL A 24 -107.23 -8.85 -27.76
CA VAL A 24 -107.95 -10.04 -28.24
C VAL A 24 -109.40 -9.71 -28.60
N ALA A 25 -109.89 -10.26 -29.73
CA ALA A 25 -111.28 -10.19 -30.17
C ALA A 25 -111.86 -11.59 -30.43
N VAL A 26 -113.20 -11.74 -30.32
CA VAL A 26 -113.93 -13.01 -30.47
C VAL A 26 -113.89 -13.51 -31.92
N ALA A 27 -113.58 -14.79 -32.15
CA ALA A 27 -113.65 -15.47 -33.44
C ALA A 27 -114.81 -16.48 -33.50
N ASP A 28 -115.62 -16.44 -34.57
CA ASP A 28 -116.89 -17.19 -34.70
C ASP A 28 -116.75 -18.63 -35.27
N ASP A 29 -115.55 -19.16 -35.54
CA ASP A 29 -115.35 -20.54 -36.05
C ASP A 29 -114.02 -21.16 -35.55
N TYR A 30 -114.01 -22.47 -35.26
CA TYR A 30 -112.80 -23.25 -34.86
C TYR A 30 -112.49 -24.34 -35.91
N PRO A 31 -111.24 -24.80 -36.14
CA PRO A 31 -109.98 -24.56 -35.40
C PRO A 31 -108.89 -23.91 -36.33
N GLN A 32 -107.72 -23.35 -35.96
CA GLN A 32 -106.77 -23.48 -34.86
C GLN A 32 -105.86 -22.21 -34.81
N THR A 33 -105.11 -22.11 -33.71
CA THR A 33 -103.73 -21.55 -33.57
C THR A 33 -103.54 -20.05 -33.73
N ALA A 34 -103.90 -19.29 -32.68
CA ALA A 34 -103.05 -18.30 -31.99
C ALA A 34 -103.92 -17.48 -31.00
N GLY A 35 -103.60 -17.53 -29.71
CA GLY A 35 -103.88 -16.44 -28.74
C GLY A 35 -105.33 -16.07 -28.38
N GLY A 36 -106.31 -16.97 -28.45
CA GLY A 36 -107.72 -16.63 -28.16
C GLY A 36 -108.37 -17.47 -27.04
N VAL A 37 -109.17 -16.84 -26.18
CA VAL A 37 -110.07 -17.52 -25.24
C VAL A 37 -111.28 -18.05 -26.00
N THR A 38 -111.66 -19.31 -25.74
CA THR A 38 -112.95 -19.85 -26.21
C THR A 38 -113.89 -20.13 -25.05
N THR A 39 -115.13 -19.67 -25.19
CA THR A 39 -116.22 -20.02 -24.28
C THR A 39 -117.21 -20.88 -25.03
N GLU A 40 -117.25 -22.19 -24.74
CA GLU A 40 -118.20 -23.10 -25.36
C GLU A 40 -119.39 -23.35 -24.42
N VAL A 41 -120.59 -22.97 -24.87
CA VAL A 41 -121.83 -23.27 -24.14
C VAL A 41 -122.52 -24.48 -24.79
N ARG A 42 -122.34 -25.67 -24.21
CA ARG A 42 -122.94 -26.90 -24.73
C ARG A 42 -124.30 -27.17 -24.11
N GLN A 43 -125.34 -27.17 -24.94
CA GLN A 43 -126.68 -27.61 -24.53
C GLN A 43 -126.83 -29.13 -24.79
N ARG A 44 -126.88 -29.96 -23.75
CA ARG A 44 -127.13 -31.41 -23.92
C ARG A 44 -128.60 -31.66 -24.31
N ARG A 45 -128.87 -32.21 -25.50
CA ARG A 45 -130.21 -32.70 -25.88
C ARG A 45 -130.48 -34.07 -25.24
N CYS A 46 -131.55 -34.17 -24.45
CA CYS A 46 -132.06 -35.45 -23.96
C CYS A 46 -133.12 -36.01 -24.95
N ARG A 47 -133.08 -37.32 -25.26
CA ARG A 47 -133.99 -37.96 -26.23
C ARG A 47 -135.04 -38.82 -25.52
N SER A 48 -136.30 -38.51 -25.84
CA SER A 48 -137.52 -39.34 -25.85
C SER A 48 -138.22 -39.72 -24.52
N GLY A 49 -139.52 -39.34 -24.44
CA GLY A 49 -140.58 -40.32 -24.13
C GLY A 49 -141.54 -40.06 -22.96
N ARG A 50 -142.53 -39.17 -23.17
CA ARG A 50 -143.83 -38.98 -22.46
C ARG A 50 -143.88 -38.36 -21.03
N ARG A 51 -144.73 -37.31 -21.03
CA ARG A 51 -145.52 -36.61 -19.99
C ARG A 51 -144.81 -35.67 -19.03
N ALA A 52 -145.43 -34.48 -18.95
CA ALA A 52 -144.94 -33.24 -18.40
C ALA A 52 -144.86 -33.25 -16.87
N GLY A 53 -143.70 -32.81 -16.39
CA GLY A 53 -143.39 -32.42 -15.02
C GLY A 53 -142.00 -31.81 -15.04
N ASP A 54 -141.93 -30.50 -14.82
CA ASP A 54 -140.75 -29.65 -14.58
C ASP A 54 -139.41 -30.11 -15.21
N GLN A 55 -139.07 -29.56 -16.38
CA GLN A 55 -137.74 -29.74 -16.98
C GLN A 55 -136.86 -28.51 -16.70
N THR A 56 -136.23 -28.47 -15.52
CA THR A 56 -135.12 -27.55 -15.28
C THR A 56 -133.95 -27.94 -16.18
N ARG A 57 -133.64 -27.12 -17.19
CA ARG A 57 -132.45 -27.33 -18.03
C ARG A 57 -131.25 -26.69 -17.37
N ARG A 58 -130.23 -27.48 -17.04
CA ARG A 58 -128.93 -26.96 -16.61
C ARG A 58 -128.11 -26.63 -17.83
N LEU A 59 -127.62 -25.40 -17.89
CA LEU A 59 -126.51 -25.04 -18.77
C LEU A 59 -125.21 -25.50 -18.12
N SER A 60 -124.32 -26.08 -18.91
CA SER A 60 -122.94 -26.30 -18.53
C SER A 60 -122.10 -25.39 -19.43
N TYR A 61 -121.24 -24.60 -18.81
CA TYR A 61 -120.24 -23.80 -19.50
C TYR A 61 -118.86 -24.40 -19.25
N SER A 62 -117.97 -24.26 -20.22
CA SER A 62 -116.53 -24.44 -20.02
C SER A 62 -115.84 -23.15 -20.48
N PHE A 63 -115.04 -22.59 -19.58
CA PHE A 63 -114.14 -21.48 -19.87
C PHE A 63 -112.72 -22.05 -19.84
N THR A 64 -111.98 -21.87 -20.93
CA THR A 64 -110.59 -22.30 -21.03
C THR A 64 -109.76 -21.10 -21.44
N THR A 65 -108.80 -20.73 -20.60
CA THR A 65 -107.74 -19.78 -20.94
C THR A 65 -106.68 -20.51 -21.75
N TYR A 66 -106.22 -19.90 -22.83
CA TYR A 66 -105.16 -20.44 -23.71
C TYR A 66 -103.91 -19.56 -23.73
N ALA A 67 -104.00 -18.38 -23.12
CA ALA A 67 -102.92 -17.44 -22.86
C ALA A 67 -103.24 -16.71 -21.55
N PRO A 68 -102.20 -16.20 -20.85
CA PRO A 68 -102.36 -15.25 -19.76
C PRO A 68 -103.19 -14.02 -20.18
N LEU A 69 -103.91 -13.42 -19.23
CA LEU A 69 -104.80 -12.29 -19.48
C LEU A 69 -104.22 -11.09 -18.77
N SER A 70 -104.17 -9.92 -19.42
CA SER A 70 -103.69 -8.70 -18.77
C SER A 70 -104.75 -8.15 -17.81
N HIS A 71 -104.40 -7.89 -16.55
CA HIS A 71 -105.36 -7.66 -15.47
C HIS A 71 -105.78 -6.18 -15.29
N THR A 72 -104.94 -5.16 -15.54
CA THR A 72 -105.39 -3.75 -15.71
C THR A 72 -104.40 -2.86 -16.51
N ALA A 73 -104.74 -1.57 -16.72
CA ALA A 73 -103.92 -0.56 -17.41
C ALA A 73 -103.01 0.27 -16.47
N THR A 74 -102.95 -0.08 -15.18
CA THR A 74 -102.10 0.59 -14.18
C THR A 74 -101.47 -0.45 -13.28
N ALA A 75 -100.18 -0.74 -13.53
CA ALA A 75 -99.32 -1.62 -12.75
C ALA A 75 -99.50 -1.51 -11.23
N SER A 76 -99.58 -2.66 -10.55
CA SER A 76 -99.53 -2.80 -9.10
C SER A 76 -98.09 -2.79 -8.61
N ALA A 77 -97.85 -2.15 -7.47
CA ALA A 77 -96.57 -2.20 -6.78
C ALA A 77 -96.62 -3.25 -5.66
N ASP A 78 -95.51 -3.95 -5.45
CA ASP A 78 -95.25 -4.85 -4.32
C ASP A 78 -95.86 -6.26 -4.42
N GLY A 79 -95.88 -6.85 -5.62
CA GLY A 79 -96.24 -8.27 -5.82
C GLY A 79 -97.66 -8.62 -5.34
N VAL A 80 -98.60 -7.67 -5.47
CA VAL A 80 -99.98 -7.81 -5.01
C VAL A 80 -100.83 -8.39 -6.13
N GLU A 81 -101.39 -9.59 -5.91
CA GLU A 81 -102.24 -10.24 -6.90
C GLU A 81 -103.53 -9.46 -7.18
N GLU A 82 -103.80 -9.25 -8.46
CA GLU A 82 -105.00 -8.60 -8.96
C GLU A 82 -106.09 -9.62 -9.37
N THR A 83 -107.34 -9.18 -9.54
CA THR A 83 -108.42 -10.06 -10.03
C THR A 83 -109.20 -9.39 -11.16
N LEU A 84 -109.19 -10.02 -12.34
CA LEU A 84 -109.94 -9.59 -13.51
C LEU A 84 -111.30 -10.29 -13.55
N ASP A 85 -112.35 -9.51 -13.38
CA ASP A 85 -113.73 -9.98 -13.49
C ASP A 85 -114.20 -9.91 -14.95
N ILE A 86 -114.20 -11.04 -15.66
CA ILE A 86 -114.70 -11.16 -17.04
C ILE A 86 -116.18 -11.54 -17.03
N ALA A 87 -117.04 -10.58 -17.40
CA ALA A 87 -118.48 -10.79 -17.45
C ALA A 87 -118.97 -11.17 -18.86
N PHE A 88 -119.57 -12.35 -18.98
CA PHE A 88 -120.26 -12.83 -20.17
C PHE A 88 -121.75 -12.55 -20.05
N GLY A 89 -122.26 -11.59 -20.81
CA GLY A 89 -123.69 -11.41 -21.03
C GLY A 89 -124.22 -12.54 -21.92
N PHE A 90 -125.36 -13.12 -21.53
CA PHE A 90 -126.07 -14.05 -22.38
C PHE A 90 -127.56 -13.73 -22.46
N THR A 91 -128.10 -13.89 -23.66
CA THR A 91 -129.54 -13.80 -23.91
C THR A 91 -130.07 -15.17 -24.31
N VAL A 92 -131.06 -15.66 -23.57
CA VAL A 92 -131.78 -16.90 -23.87
C VAL A 92 -133.12 -16.53 -24.48
N THR A 93 -133.36 -16.96 -25.72
CA THR A 93 -134.64 -16.81 -26.41
C THR A 93 -135.38 -18.14 -26.40
N ASP A 94 -136.66 -18.14 -26.07
CA ASP A 94 -137.47 -19.35 -26.15
C ASP A 94 -138.01 -19.59 -27.58
N GLY A 95 -138.96 -20.54 -27.71
CA GLY A 95 -139.47 -20.96 -29.02
C GLY A 95 -140.48 -20.02 -29.67
N ASP A 96 -141.03 -19.04 -28.94
CA ASP A 96 -141.99 -18.07 -29.46
C ASP A 96 -141.41 -16.64 -29.60
N GLY A 97 -140.19 -16.43 -29.08
CA GLY A 97 -139.39 -15.23 -29.32
C GLY A 97 -139.12 -14.40 -28.08
N ASP A 98 -139.67 -14.78 -26.92
CA ASP A 98 -139.41 -14.11 -25.65
C ASP A 98 -137.95 -14.32 -25.21
N THR A 99 -137.33 -13.26 -24.66
CA THR A 99 -135.92 -13.27 -24.24
C THR A 99 -135.74 -13.01 -22.75
N ALA A 100 -134.73 -13.65 -22.16
CA ALA A 100 -134.24 -13.38 -20.81
C ALA A 100 -132.73 -13.21 -20.83
N THR A 101 -132.22 -12.20 -20.13
CA THR A 101 -130.79 -11.92 -20.02
C THR A 101 -130.26 -12.41 -18.67
N GLY A 102 -129.03 -12.91 -18.69
CA GLY A 102 -128.26 -13.25 -17.50
C GLY A 102 -126.78 -12.96 -17.73
N SER A 103 -126.00 -12.91 -16.67
CA SER A 103 -124.55 -12.78 -16.76
C SER A 103 -123.86 -13.93 -16.05
N LEU A 104 -122.71 -14.32 -16.59
CA LEU A 104 -121.73 -15.18 -15.94
C LEU A 104 -120.46 -14.36 -15.77
N THR A 105 -120.04 -14.12 -14.53
CA THR A 105 -118.72 -13.53 -14.27
C THR A 105 -117.73 -14.64 -13.99
N VAL A 106 -116.64 -14.68 -14.75
CA VAL A 106 -115.46 -15.49 -14.46
C VAL A 106 -114.43 -14.55 -13.84
N ARG A 107 -113.96 -14.89 -12.63
CA ARG A 107 -112.86 -14.18 -11.99
C ARG A 107 -111.57 -14.89 -12.34
N VAL A 108 -110.63 -14.18 -12.94
CA VAL A 108 -109.27 -14.65 -13.20
C VAL A 108 -108.36 -13.90 -12.23
N ASN A 109 -107.56 -14.63 -11.46
CA ASN A 109 -106.59 -14.01 -10.56
C ASN A 109 -105.28 -13.88 -11.31
N ASP A 110 -104.61 -12.77 -11.08
CA ASP A 110 -103.33 -12.42 -11.64
C ASP A 110 -102.19 -12.94 -10.78
N ASP A 111 -101.15 -13.50 -11.38
CA ASP A 111 -99.99 -14.00 -10.63
C ASP A 111 -98.83 -13.00 -10.66
N ALA A 112 -98.91 -12.02 -9.77
CA ALA A 112 -97.90 -10.97 -9.61
C ALA A 112 -96.49 -11.56 -9.40
N PRO A 113 -95.43 -10.84 -9.83
CA PRO A 113 -94.09 -11.36 -9.74
C PRO A 113 -93.67 -11.53 -8.28
N VAL A 114 -92.96 -12.62 -7.99
CA VAL A 114 -92.46 -12.93 -6.65
C VAL A 114 -90.95 -12.75 -6.61
N SER A 115 -90.49 -11.91 -5.70
CA SER A 115 -89.07 -11.75 -5.37
C SER A 115 -88.64 -12.76 -4.31
N THR A 116 -87.42 -13.28 -4.42
CA THR A 116 -86.80 -14.06 -3.34
C THR A 116 -86.24 -13.15 -2.21
N GLY A 117 -86.38 -11.83 -2.35
CA GLY A 117 -86.00 -10.84 -1.37
C GLY A 117 -84.53 -10.45 -1.47
N SER A 118 -83.80 -10.56 -0.37
CA SER A 118 -82.36 -10.31 -0.34
C SER A 118 -81.60 -11.62 -0.50
N VAL A 119 -80.98 -11.80 -1.66
CA VAL A 119 -80.15 -12.96 -2.00
C VAL A 119 -78.69 -12.63 -1.73
N VAL A 120 -78.00 -13.50 -0.98
CA VAL A 120 -76.54 -13.45 -0.87
C VAL A 120 -75.98 -14.56 -1.75
N ALA A 121 -75.18 -14.20 -2.74
CA ALA A 121 -74.60 -15.14 -3.68
C ALA A 121 -73.56 -16.05 -3.01
N THR A 122 -73.45 -17.27 -3.53
CA THR A 122 -72.41 -18.23 -3.13
C THR A 122 -71.81 -18.88 -4.38
N PRO A 123 -70.48 -19.14 -4.44
CA PRO A 123 -69.47 -18.89 -3.41
C PRO A 123 -69.18 -17.40 -3.18
N VAL A 124 -68.42 -17.08 -2.12
CA VAL A 124 -67.76 -15.76 -1.98
C VAL A 124 -66.68 -15.70 -3.05
N LEU A 125 -66.59 -14.59 -3.77
CA LEU A 125 -65.54 -14.39 -4.77
C LEU A 125 -64.23 -14.06 -4.08
N ASP A 126 -63.16 -14.35 -4.78
CA ASP A 126 -61.79 -14.19 -4.32
C ASP A 126 -61.06 -13.31 -5.32
N ASP A 127 -60.37 -12.28 -4.84
CA ASP A 127 -59.71 -11.33 -5.71
C ASP A 127 -58.41 -11.90 -6.32
N GLU A 128 -57.77 -12.89 -5.68
CA GLU A 128 -56.62 -13.63 -6.22
C GLU A 128 -56.96 -14.44 -7.47
N ALA A 129 -58.24 -14.58 -7.80
CA ALA A 129 -58.66 -15.08 -9.10
C ALA A 129 -58.32 -14.10 -10.24
N GLN A 130 -57.93 -12.86 -9.92
CA GLN A 130 -57.46 -11.83 -10.84
C GLN A 130 -55.92 -11.88 -10.98
N ILE A 131 -55.43 -11.58 -12.19
CA ILE A 131 -54.02 -11.77 -12.57
C ILE A 131 -53.35 -10.49 -13.08
N GLU A 132 -53.95 -9.33 -12.78
CA GLU A 132 -53.43 -8.02 -13.20
C GLU A 132 -52.03 -7.78 -12.62
N PHE A 133 -51.82 -8.23 -11.39
CA PHE A 133 -50.54 -8.17 -10.69
C PHE A 133 -50.00 -9.58 -10.46
N THR A 134 -48.69 -9.73 -10.59
CA THR A 134 -48.00 -10.99 -10.30
C THR A 134 -46.72 -10.70 -9.54
N PRO A 135 -46.31 -11.59 -8.60
CA PRO A 135 -46.99 -12.83 -8.21
C PRO A 135 -48.23 -12.59 -7.33
N VAL A 136 -49.29 -13.38 -7.54
CA VAL A 136 -50.41 -13.49 -6.59
C VAL A 136 -49.95 -14.26 -5.35
N ASN A 137 -50.46 -13.91 -4.17
CA ASN A 137 -50.22 -14.67 -2.96
C ASN A 137 -51.37 -15.69 -2.74
N ALA A 138 -51.25 -16.58 -1.76
CA ALA A 138 -52.25 -17.62 -1.50
C ALA A 138 -53.12 -17.24 -0.30
N GLY A 139 -53.42 -15.95 -0.18
CA GLY A 139 -54.09 -15.37 0.96
C GLY A 139 -53.36 -15.56 2.30
N GLY A 140 -53.97 -15.00 3.32
CA GLY A 140 -53.58 -15.03 4.72
C GLY A 140 -54.45 -15.95 5.58
N GLY A 141 -54.81 -15.45 6.75
CA GLY A 141 -55.45 -16.24 7.81
C GLY A 141 -56.94 -16.48 7.64
N PHE A 142 -57.61 -16.08 6.55
CA PHE A 142 -59.05 -16.16 6.36
C PHE A 142 -59.49 -16.33 4.88
N ASP A 143 -58.54 -16.64 4.01
CA ASP A 143 -58.61 -16.87 2.56
C ASP A 143 -59.78 -17.77 2.13
N VAL A 144 -60.47 -17.36 1.06
CA VAL A 144 -61.61 -18.06 0.45
C VAL A 144 -61.16 -18.96 -0.70
N SER A 145 -60.99 -20.25 -0.40
CA SER A 145 -60.69 -21.27 -1.42
C SER A 145 -61.95 -22.03 -1.94
N PRO A 146 -62.06 -22.33 -3.25
CA PRO A 146 -61.15 -21.95 -4.34
C PRO A 146 -61.36 -20.52 -4.83
N ASN A 147 -60.34 -19.98 -5.49
CA ASN A 147 -60.32 -18.62 -6.01
C ASN A 147 -61.27 -18.51 -7.21
N GLU A 148 -62.49 -18.06 -6.94
CA GLU A 148 -63.59 -18.04 -7.91
C GLU A 148 -63.79 -16.64 -8.46
N ARG A 149 -63.70 -16.53 -9.79
CA ARG A 149 -63.93 -15.29 -10.54
C ARG A 149 -65.40 -15.07 -10.90
N THR A 150 -66.21 -16.13 -10.87
CA THR A 150 -67.60 -16.11 -11.36
C THR A 150 -68.51 -16.88 -10.45
N LEU A 151 -69.69 -16.32 -10.19
CA LEU A 151 -70.77 -17.00 -9.47
C LEU A 151 -72.07 -16.93 -10.28
N SER A 152 -72.99 -17.86 -10.01
CA SER A 152 -74.27 -17.90 -10.72
C SER A 152 -75.40 -18.46 -9.85
N GLY A 153 -76.62 -18.02 -10.15
CA GLY A 153 -77.86 -18.61 -9.64
C GLY A 153 -78.67 -19.15 -10.81
N GLY A 154 -79.23 -20.34 -10.64
CA GLY A 154 -80.12 -20.95 -11.63
C GLY A 154 -81.46 -20.20 -11.78
N PRO A 155 -82.35 -20.69 -12.66
CA PRO A 155 -83.68 -20.11 -12.85
C PRO A 155 -84.44 -19.97 -11.52
N GLY A 156 -85.09 -18.83 -11.31
CA GLY A 156 -85.87 -18.49 -10.11
C GLY A 156 -85.04 -17.99 -8.92
N ALA A 157 -83.72 -17.80 -9.08
CA ALA A 157 -82.85 -17.41 -7.96
C ALA A 157 -83.15 -16.01 -7.41
N LEU A 158 -83.44 -15.04 -8.29
CA LEU A 158 -83.78 -13.67 -7.89
C LEU A 158 -85.29 -13.41 -7.83
N PHE A 159 -86.03 -13.92 -8.81
CA PHE A 159 -87.46 -13.68 -8.92
C PHE A 159 -88.14 -14.73 -9.82
N SER A 160 -89.47 -14.75 -9.80
CA SER A 160 -90.31 -15.43 -10.80
C SER A 160 -91.41 -14.47 -11.27
N VAL A 161 -91.54 -14.28 -12.58
CA VAL A 161 -92.43 -13.28 -13.23
C VAL A 161 -93.85 -13.78 -13.56
N GLY A 162 -94.30 -14.84 -12.87
CA GLY A 162 -95.65 -15.37 -13.09
C GLY A 162 -95.89 -15.93 -14.50
N ALA A 163 -97.15 -16.05 -14.90
CA ALA A 163 -97.59 -16.62 -16.16
C ALA A 163 -97.54 -15.61 -17.31
N ASP A 164 -97.61 -14.31 -17.01
CA ASP A 164 -97.56 -13.21 -17.98
C ASP A 164 -96.17 -12.98 -18.59
N GLY A 165 -95.16 -13.68 -18.09
CA GLY A 165 -93.80 -13.62 -18.62
C GLY A 165 -93.05 -12.35 -18.21
N PHE A 166 -91.81 -12.22 -18.64
CA PHE A 166 -90.95 -11.12 -18.21
C PHE A 166 -91.34 -9.81 -18.89
N GLY A 167 -91.47 -8.72 -18.12
CA GLY A 167 -91.70 -7.38 -18.65
C GLY A 167 -90.44 -6.55 -18.71
N SER A 168 -89.93 -6.14 -17.55
CA SER A 168 -88.75 -5.27 -17.44
C SER A 168 -87.92 -5.55 -16.18
N LEU A 169 -86.65 -5.16 -16.20
CA LEU A 169 -85.77 -5.25 -15.05
C LEU A 169 -84.93 -3.97 -14.94
N ASP A 170 -85.18 -3.21 -13.88
CA ASP A 170 -84.34 -2.09 -13.49
C ASP A 170 -83.39 -2.53 -12.38
N VAL A 171 -82.09 -2.32 -12.57
CA VAL A 171 -81.06 -2.61 -11.56
C VAL A 171 -80.38 -1.31 -11.15
N THR A 172 -80.19 -1.13 -9.85
CA THR A 172 -79.36 -0.08 -9.25
C THR A 172 -78.07 -0.73 -8.75
N PRO A 173 -76.96 -0.59 -9.49
CA PRO A 173 -75.68 -1.17 -9.10
C PRO A 173 -75.02 -0.38 -7.95
N PRO A 174 -74.11 -1.01 -7.17
CA PRO A 174 -73.38 -0.35 -6.11
C PRO A 174 -72.26 0.55 -6.65
N GLU A 175 -71.73 1.42 -5.79
CA GLU A 175 -70.40 1.99 -6.02
C GLU A 175 -69.36 0.87 -5.97
N LEU A 176 -68.43 0.89 -6.91
CA LEU A 176 -67.37 -0.11 -7.02
C LEU A 176 -66.07 0.64 -7.37
N PHE A 177 -65.05 0.39 -6.57
CA PHE A 177 -63.68 0.84 -6.81
C PHE A 177 -62.85 -0.39 -7.16
N VAL A 178 -62.01 -0.24 -8.17
CA VAL A 178 -61.14 -1.32 -8.64
C VAL A 178 -59.70 -0.86 -8.66
N VAL A 179 -58.80 -1.81 -8.53
CA VAL A 179 -57.37 -1.58 -8.62
C VAL A 179 -56.90 -1.80 -10.06
N PHE A 180 -56.07 -0.88 -10.55
CA PHE A 180 -55.46 -0.97 -11.87
C PHE A 180 -53.97 -0.63 -11.80
N LYS A 181 -53.22 -1.12 -12.79
CA LYS A 181 -51.79 -0.83 -12.93
C LYS A 181 -51.61 0.47 -13.72
N ASP A 182 -50.92 1.45 -13.12
CA ASP A 182 -50.57 2.68 -13.81
C ASP A 182 -49.43 2.49 -14.82
N ALA A 183 -49.14 3.53 -15.60
CA ALA A 183 -48.11 3.49 -16.64
C ALA A 183 -46.70 3.21 -16.09
N ASP A 184 -46.46 3.48 -14.80
CA ASP A 184 -45.20 3.18 -14.15
C ASP A 184 -45.18 1.79 -13.52
N GLY A 185 -46.30 1.06 -13.50
CA GLY A 185 -46.40 -0.30 -12.97
C GLY A 185 -46.82 -0.40 -11.50
N PHE A 186 -47.32 0.69 -10.91
CA PHE A 186 -47.82 0.72 -9.53
C PHE A 186 -49.36 0.64 -9.50
N ALA A 187 -49.89 0.10 -8.40
CA ALA A 187 -51.30 -0.04 -8.17
C ALA A 187 -51.96 1.30 -7.81
N GLN A 188 -53.08 1.59 -8.47
CA GLN A 188 -53.91 2.75 -8.25
C GLN A 188 -55.37 2.35 -8.15
N VAL A 189 -56.17 3.12 -7.42
CA VAL A 189 -57.60 2.87 -7.21
C VAL A 189 -58.42 3.85 -8.02
N GLU A 190 -59.45 3.36 -8.71
CA GLU A 190 -60.42 4.21 -9.40
C GLU A 190 -61.85 3.69 -9.33
N SER A 191 -62.83 4.58 -9.49
CA SER A 191 -64.24 4.23 -9.56
C SER A 191 -64.62 3.70 -10.95
N VAL A 192 -65.48 2.69 -11.01
CA VAL A 192 -66.07 2.21 -12.27
C VAL A 192 -67.36 2.94 -12.64
N SER A 193 -67.70 2.92 -13.92
CA SER A 193 -69.00 3.35 -14.44
C SER A 193 -69.84 2.15 -14.87
N TRP A 194 -71.07 2.06 -14.38
CA TRP A 194 -72.01 1.00 -14.75
C TRP A 194 -72.88 1.40 -15.94
N SER A 195 -73.06 0.49 -16.89
CA SER A 195 -74.00 0.63 -18.01
C SER A 195 -74.81 -0.65 -18.19
N GLY A 196 -76.13 -0.52 -18.30
CA GLY A 196 -77.07 -1.63 -18.42
C GLY A 196 -77.79 -1.65 -19.77
N SER A 197 -78.06 -2.84 -20.29
CA SER A 197 -78.97 -3.06 -21.43
C SER A 197 -79.77 -4.35 -21.25
N THR A 198 -80.98 -4.36 -21.79
CA THR A 198 -81.83 -5.56 -21.83
C THR A 198 -82.10 -5.91 -23.29
N VAL A 199 -81.75 -7.13 -23.69
CA VAL A 199 -81.97 -7.66 -25.04
C VAL A 199 -82.52 -9.08 -24.89
N ASP A 200 -83.65 -9.36 -25.53
CA ASP A 200 -84.29 -10.69 -25.57
C ASP A 200 -84.43 -11.33 -24.16
N GLY A 201 -84.96 -10.57 -23.21
CA GLY A 201 -85.17 -11.03 -21.83
C GLY A 201 -83.91 -11.13 -20.97
N VAL A 202 -82.72 -10.84 -21.50
CA VAL A 202 -81.46 -10.86 -20.75
C VAL A 202 -81.00 -9.44 -20.46
N THR A 203 -80.88 -9.11 -19.17
CA THR A 203 -80.36 -7.82 -18.71
C THR A 203 -78.90 -7.96 -18.34
N THR A 204 -78.03 -7.23 -19.04
CA THR A 204 -76.58 -7.22 -18.81
C THR A 204 -76.13 -5.86 -18.30
N TRP A 205 -75.47 -5.85 -17.15
CA TRP A 205 -74.82 -4.69 -16.56
C TRP A 205 -73.31 -4.85 -16.61
N THR A 206 -72.66 -3.87 -17.20
CA THR A 206 -71.21 -3.84 -17.39
C THR A 206 -70.61 -2.70 -16.58
N ALA A 207 -69.68 -3.03 -15.69
CA ALA A 207 -68.80 -2.06 -15.03
C ALA A 207 -67.59 -1.82 -15.92
N THR A 208 -67.37 -0.57 -16.33
CA THR A 208 -66.20 -0.16 -17.12
C THR A 208 -65.33 0.76 -16.28
N SER A 209 -64.04 0.44 -16.15
CA SER A 209 -63.06 1.37 -15.61
C SER A 209 -62.32 2.07 -16.77
N PRO A 210 -61.87 3.33 -16.59
CA PRO A 210 -61.09 4.04 -17.59
C PRO A 210 -59.72 3.42 -17.91
N HIS A 211 -59.06 2.78 -16.94
CA HIS A 211 -57.68 2.29 -17.07
C HIS A 211 -57.49 0.79 -16.91
N TYR A 212 -58.53 0.04 -16.52
CA TYR A 212 -58.51 -1.42 -16.41
C TYR A 212 -58.97 -2.13 -17.71
N PRO A 213 -58.35 -3.26 -18.06
CA PRO A 213 -57.01 -3.69 -17.63
C PRO A 213 -55.96 -2.76 -18.24
N ASP A 214 -54.72 -2.79 -17.74
CA ASP A 214 -53.62 -2.06 -18.34
C ASP A 214 -53.59 -2.33 -19.87
N PRO A 215 -53.64 -1.28 -20.73
CA PRO A 215 -53.52 -1.42 -22.18
C PRO A 215 -52.27 -2.20 -22.65
N LEU A 216 -51.24 -2.34 -21.80
CA LEU A 216 -50.04 -3.13 -22.05
C LEU A 216 -50.25 -4.64 -21.82
N ASP A 217 -51.15 -5.02 -20.92
CA ASP A 217 -51.42 -6.41 -20.53
C ASP A 217 -52.66 -7.01 -21.24
N GLY A 218 -53.51 -6.18 -21.88
CA GLY A 218 -54.64 -6.61 -22.70
C GLY A 218 -55.33 -5.48 -23.48
N PRO A 219 -56.35 -5.78 -24.32
CA PRO A 219 -57.12 -4.73 -24.98
C PRO A 219 -57.90 -3.91 -23.95
N ALA A 220 -57.58 -2.62 -23.85
CA ALA A 220 -58.29 -1.66 -23.00
C ALA A 220 -59.81 -1.72 -23.23
N GLY A 221 -60.58 -1.67 -22.14
CA GLY A 221 -62.05 -1.73 -22.18
C GLY A 221 -62.65 -3.12 -21.98
N LEU A 222 -61.89 -4.09 -21.47
CA LEU A 222 -62.53 -5.24 -20.81
C LEU A 222 -63.31 -4.73 -19.59
N PRO A 223 -64.51 -5.27 -19.34
CA PRO A 223 -65.32 -4.82 -18.22
C PRO A 223 -64.65 -5.21 -16.91
N ALA A 224 -64.60 -4.33 -15.92
CA ALA A 224 -64.09 -4.61 -14.58
C ALA A 224 -64.98 -5.63 -13.85
N ALA A 225 -66.28 -5.63 -14.14
CA ALA A 225 -67.23 -6.67 -13.72
C ALA A 225 -68.42 -6.74 -14.70
N VAL A 226 -69.08 -7.90 -14.77
CA VAL A 226 -70.28 -8.12 -15.58
C VAL A 226 -71.34 -8.86 -14.76
N LEU A 227 -72.54 -8.29 -14.68
CA LEU A 227 -73.73 -8.92 -14.12
C LEU A 227 -74.72 -9.22 -15.26
N VAL A 228 -75.08 -10.48 -15.44
CA VAL A 228 -76.11 -10.93 -16.38
C VAL A 228 -77.27 -11.49 -15.59
N ILE A 229 -78.49 -11.02 -15.84
CA ILE A 229 -79.73 -11.52 -15.23
C ILE A 229 -80.69 -11.93 -16.34
N GLY A 230 -81.14 -13.18 -16.31
CA GLY A 230 -82.13 -13.72 -17.26
C GLY A 230 -83.57 -13.41 -16.86
N ALA A 231 -84.48 -13.47 -17.83
CA ALA A 231 -85.92 -13.30 -17.66
C ALA A 231 -86.55 -14.30 -16.68
N ASP A 232 -85.90 -15.45 -16.49
CA ASP A 232 -86.30 -16.49 -15.54
C ASP A 232 -85.76 -16.26 -14.12
N GLY A 233 -85.09 -15.13 -13.85
CA GLY A 233 -84.48 -14.83 -12.56
C GLY A 233 -83.15 -15.54 -12.29
N SER A 234 -82.58 -16.23 -13.28
CA SER A 234 -81.19 -16.69 -13.24
C SER A 234 -80.22 -15.52 -13.31
N TYR A 235 -79.01 -15.70 -12.78
CA TYR A 235 -77.98 -14.67 -12.87
C TYR A 235 -76.57 -15.25 -12.97
N THR A 236 -75.65 -14.48 -13.52
CA THR A 236 -74.20 -14.73 -13.48
C THR A 236 -73.50 -13.42 -13.18
N PHE A 237 -72.57 -13.43 -12.23
CA PHE A 237 -71.69 -12.31 -11.95
C PHE A 237 -70.25 -12.75 -12.16
N THR A 238 -69.50 -12.00 -12.96
CA THR A 238 -68.07 -12.22 -13.20
C THR A 238 -67.31 -10.97 -12.79
N LEU A 239 -66.40 -11.12 -11.82
CA LEU A 239 -65.44 -10.09 -11.43
C LEU A 239 -64.20 -10.22 -12.30
N ASN A 240 -63.64 -9.13 -12.83
CA ASN A 240 -62.48 -9.19 -13.70
C ASN A 240 -61.30 -8.41 -13.13
N ALA A 241 -61.57 -7.24 -12.55
CA ALA A 241 -60.59 -6.42 -11.88
C ALA A 241 -60.55 -6.72 -10.37
N PRO A 242 -59.37 -6.62 -9.73
CA PRO A 242 -59.27 -6.59 -8.27
C PRO A 242 -60.12 -5.45 -7.70
N VAL A 243 -60.70 -5.67 -6.52
CA VAL A 243 -61.63 -4.74 -5.88
C VAL A 243 -60.91 -4.02 -4.76
N ALA A 244 -60.93 -2.69 -4.78
CA ALA A 244 -60.34 -1.94 -3.68
C ALA A 244 -61.27 -1.93 -2.47
N HIS A 245 -60.82 -2.44 -1.34
CA HIS A 245 -61.58 -2.46 -0.11
C HIS A 245 -61.45 -1.13 0.65
N SER A 246 -62.50 -0.79 1.41
CA SER A 246 -62.57 0.50 2.10
C SER A 246 -61.85 0.53 3.46
N LEU A 247 -61.42 -0.64 3.94
CA LEU A 247 -60.78 -0.85 5.22
C LEU A 247 -59.48 -1.61 4.96
N ALA A 248 -58.35 -1.04 5.41
CA ALA A 248 -57.06 -1.71 5.39
C ALA A 248 -56.72 -2.21 6.81
N LEU A 249 -56.70 -3.52 7.01
CA LEU A 249 -56.21 -4.18 8.21
C LEU A 249 -55.04 -5.10 7.86
N PRO A 250 -53.80 -4.71 8.23
CA PRO A 250 -52.63 -5.52 7.98
C PRO A 250 -52.80 -6.98 8.44
N LEU A 251 -52.54 -7.92 7.53
CA LEU A 251 -52.51 -9.37 7.76
C LEU A 251 -53.88 -10.03 8.02
N VAL A 252 -54.99 -9.34 7.76
CA VAL A 252 -56.34 -9.87 7.95
C VAL A 252 -57.17 -9.59 6.71
N GLU A 253 -57.48 -10.64 5.94
CA GLU A 253 -58.31 -10.51 4.73
C GLU A 253 -59.73 -10.04 5.05
N GLU A 254 -60.13 -8.95 4.41
CA GLU A 254 -61.46 -8.36 4.49
C GLU A 254 -62.45 -9.01 3.52
N THR A 255 -63.74 -8.78 3.73
CA THR A 255 -64.76 -9.17 2.75
C THR A 255 -65.75 -8.04 2.55
N ASP A 256 -65.73 -7.37 1.39
CA ASP A 256 -66.73 -6.37 1.03
C ASP A 256 -67.95 -6.97 0.32
N SER A 257 -69.05 -6.22 0.36
CA SER A 257 -70.35 -6.64 -0.17
C SER A 257 -70.86 -5.66 -1.23
N LEU A 258 -70.96 -6.14 -2.46
CA LEU A 258 -71.56 -5.43 -3.60
C LEU A 258 -73.06 -5.73 -3.67
N VAL A 259 -73.90 -4.74 -3.38
CA VAL A 259 -75.36 -4.89 -3.32
C VAL A 259 -76.02 -4.29 -4.56
N PHE A 260 -76.57 -5.15 -5.41
CA PHE A 260 -77.37 -4.79 -6.59
C PHE A 260 -78.84 -4.82 -6.23
N ALA A 261 -79.47 -3.66 -6.06
CA ALA A 261 -80.93 -3.59 -5.89
C ALA A 261 -81.60 -3.74 -7.27
N TYR A 262 -82.70 -4.47 -7.35
CA TYR A 262 -83.45 -4.60 -8.60
C TYR A 262 -84.94 -4.46 -8.37
N THR A 263 -85.66 -4.06 -9.42
CA THR A 263 -87.12 -4.10 -9.53
C THR A 263 -87.46 -4.78 -10.84
N VAL A 264 -88.14 -5.92 -10.76
CA VAL A 264 -88.61 -6.67 -11.92
C VAL A 264 -90.10 -6.41 -12.09
N SER A 265 -90.56 -6.31 -13.33
CA SER A 265 -91.97 -6.37 -13.68
C SER A 265 -92.26 -7.54 -14.61
N ASP A 266 -93.48 -8.06 -14.56
CA ASP A 266 -94.00 -9.03 -15.52
C ASP A 266 -94.58 -8.33 -16.77
N GLY A 267 -95.15 -9.13 -17.68
CA GLY A 267 -95.61 -8.72 -19.00
C GLY A 267 -96.83 -7.80 -19.02
N ASP A 268 -97.58 -7.68 -17.93
CA ASP A 268 -98.70 -6.73 -17.81
C ASP A 268 -98.41 -5.54 -16.87
N GLY A 269 -97.29 -5.60 -16.14
CA GLY A 269 -96.58 -4.46 -15.58
C GLY A 269 -96.47 -4.46 -14.06
N ASP A 270 -97.00 -5.48 -13.38
CA ASP A 270 -96.87 -5.63 -11.95
C ASP A 270 -95.40 -5.78 -11.55
N ALA A 271 -95.00 -5.16 -10.44
CA ALA A 271 -93.59 -5.06 -10.07
C ALA A 271 -93.28 -5.52 -8.64
N VAL A 272 -92.10 -6.10 -8.47
CA VAL A 272 -91.53 -6.48 -7.16
C VAL A 272 -90.04 -6.15 -7.10
N SER A 273 -89.58 -5.69 -5.93
CA SER A 273 -88.16 -5.38 -5.71
C SER A 273 -87.44 -6.47 -4.91
N GLY A 274 -86.12 -6.55 -5.09
CA GLY A 274 -85.22 -7.43 -4.36
C GLY A 274 -83.79 -6.91 -4.42
N SER A 275 -82.85 -7.70 -3.89
CA SER A 275 -81.43 -7.36 -3.98
C SER A 275 -80.54 -8.60 -4.08
N LEU A 276 -79.50 -8.50 -4.89
CA LEU A 276 -78.41 -9.47 -4.98
C LEU A 276 -77.18 -8.90 -4.29
N THR A 277 -76.67 -9.58 -3.27
CA THR A 277 -75.41 -9.28 -2.59
C THR A 277 -74.33 -10.24 -3.08
N VAL A 278 -73.30 -9.71 -3.72
CA VAL A 278 -72.06 -10.42 -4.04
C VAL A 278 -71.03 -10.07 -2.97
N ARG A 279 -70.32 -11.07 -2.45
CA ARG A 279 -69.22 -10.87 -1.50
C ARG A 279 -67.91 -11.14 -2.20
N VAL A 280 -66.93 -10.29 -1.98
CA VAL A 280 -65.56 -10.40 -2.50
C VAL A 280 -64.63 -10.40 -1.29
N ASN A 281 -63.77 -11.41 -1.18
CA ASN A 281 -62.70 -11.47 -0.20
C ASN A 281 -61.48 -10.74 -0.77
N ASP A 282 -60.85 -9.94 0.07
CA ASP A 282 -59.66 -9.15 -0.21
C ASP A 282 -58.40 -9.89 0.21
N ASP A 283 -57.35 -9.82 -0.58
CA ASP A 283 -56.06 -10.40 -0.24
C ASP A 283 -55.12 -9.41 0.45
N THR A 284 -54.38 -9.89 1.45
CA THR A 284 -53.44 -9.02 2.19
C THR A 284 -52.00 -9.28 1.77
N PRO A 285 -51.13 -8.26 1.73
CA PRO A 285 -49.79 -8.39 1.23
C PRO A 285 -48.95 -9.17 2.25
N THR A 286 -48.12 -10.09 1.76
CA THR A 286 -47.29 -10.97 2.60
C THR A 286 -45.81 -10.67 2.45
N SER A 287 -45.04 -10.76 3.54
CA SER A 287 -43.58 -10.59 3.53
C SER A 287 -42.87 -11.56 4.49
N PRO A 288 -41.63 -11.98 4.18
CA PRO A 288 -40.76 -12.58 5.18
C PRO A 288 -40.29 -11.53 6.21
N LEU A 289 -40.28 -11.91 7.49
CA LEU A 289 -39.79 -11.02 8.56
C LEU A 289 -38.32 -10.57 8.35
N ALA A 290 -37.50 -11.47 7.79
CA ALA A 290 -36.11 -11.18 7.49
C ALA A 290 -35.67 -11.90 6.20
N VAL A 291 -34.96 -11.17 5.35
CA VAL A 291 -34.35 -11.67 4.13
C VAL A 291 -32.84 -11.45 4.23
N THR A 292 -32.07 -12.52 4.07
CA THR A 292 -30.61 -12.45 3.99
C THR A 292 -30.18 -13.21 2.74
N PRO A 293 -29.63 -12.54 1.72
CA PRO A 293 -29.15 -13.23 0.54
C PRO A 293 -28.03 -14.22 0.88
N SER A 294 -27.97 -15.32 0.12
CA SER A 294 -26.90 -16.32 0.28
C SER A 294 -25.54 -15.83 -0.22
N ARG A 295 -25.54 -14.90 -1.18
CA ARG A 295 -24.32 -14.24 -1.68
C ARG A 295 -23.89 -13.17 -0.67
N ILE A 296 -22.61 -13.20 -0.32
CA ILE A 296 -21.91 -12.15 0.43
C ILE A 296 -21.21 -11.28 -0.62
N LEU A 297 -21.27 -9.97 -0.45
CA LEU A 297 -20.53 -9.03 -1.29
C LEU A 297 -19.10 -8.91 -0.80
N ASP A 298 -18.19 -8.56 -1.71
CA ASP A 298 -16.80 -8.21 -1.38
C ASP A 298 -16.56 -6.75 -1.65
N ASP A 299 -15.79 -6.15 -0.76
CA ASP A 299 -15.21 -4.83 -0.93
C ASP A 299 -14.10 -4.83 -1.99
N GLU A 300 -13.34 -5.91 -2.19
CA GLU A 300 -12.32 -5.98 -3.27
C GLU A 300 -12.92 -6.10 -4.67
N ALA A 301 -14.25 -6.16 -4.79
CA ALA A 301 -14.91 -5.91 -6.06
C ALA A 301 -14.80 -4.42 -6.47
N GLN A 302 -14.41 -3.53 -5.55
CA GLN A 302 -14.12 -2.12 -5.79
C GLN A 302 -12.63 -1.93 -6.06
N SER A 303 -12.30 -1.32 -7.20
CA SER A 303 -10.91 -1.18 -7.68
C SER A 303 -10.30 0.19 -7.37
N GLU A 304 -10.82 0.91 -6.38
CA GLU A 304 -10.37 2.27 -6.07
C GLU A 304 -8.94 2.26 -5.53
N PHE A 305 -8.57 1.24 -4.74
CA PHE A 305 -7.24 1.07 -4.18
C PHE A 305 -6.55 -0.16 -4.74
N THR A 306 -5.23 -0.07 -4.90
CA THR A 306 -4.38 -1.19 -5.34
C THR A 306 -3.06 -1.14 -4.58
N PRO A 307 -2.47 -2.31 -4.25
CA PRO A 307 -2.97 -3.66 -4.48
C PRO A 307 -4.05 -4.09 -3.48
N VAL A 308 -5.03 -4.87 -3.95
CA VAL A 308 -5.95 -5.62 -3.08
C VAL A 308 -5.27 -6.89 -2.54
N ASN A 309 -5.66 -7.36 -1.35
CA ASN A 309 -5.40 -8.75 -0.96
C ASN A 309 -6.54 -9.63 -1.48
N ALA A 310 -6.26 -10.91 -1.69
CA ALA A 310 -7.30 -11.90 -1.50
C ALA A 310 -7.31 -12.06 0.01
N GLY A 311 -8.41 -11.71 0.67
CA GLY A 311 -8.55 -11.69 2.11
C GLY A 311 -8.24 -13.04 2.80
N GLY A 312 -8.75 -13.16 4.02
CA GLY A 312 -8.35 -14.19 4.98
C GLY A 312 -8.94 -15.58 4.73
N ILE A 313 -9.00 -16.35 5.81
CA ILE A 313 -9.78 -17.59 5.79
C ILE A 313 -11.28 -17.23 5.76
N SER A 314 -11.98 -17.67 4.72
CA SER A 314 -13.42 -17.44 4.43
C SER A 314 -13.72 -16.38 3.37
N ASP A 315 -12.67 -15.84 2.74
CA ASP A 315 -12.75 -14.92 1.59
C ASP A 315 -13.61 -15.53 0.47
N PRO A 316 -14.66 -14.83 -0.01
CA PRO A 316 -15.37 -15.26 -1.19
C PRO A 316 -14.39 -15.43 -2.37
N SER A 317 -14.34 -16.63 -2.95
CA SER A 317 -13.48 -16.88 -4.13
C SER A 317 -13.81 -16.03 -5.38
N THR A 318 -14.85 -15.19 -5.31
CA THR A 318 -15.31 -14.35 -6.41
C THR A 318 -15.89 -13.06 -5.84
N ASN A 319 -15.24 -11.95 -6.19
CA ASN A 319 -15.59 -10.63 -5.69
C ASN A 319 -16.89 -10.16 -6.36
N TYR A 320 -17.97 -10.10 -5.58
CA TYR A 320 -19.27 -9.66 -6.05
C TYR A 320 -19.61 -8.28 -5.51
N LYS A 321 -19.96 -7.36 -6.41
CA LYS A 321 -20.49 -6.03 -6.05
C LYS A 321 -22.03 -5.95 -6.02
N THR A 322 -22.72 -7.01 -6.46
CA THR A 322 -24.19 -7.01 -6.59
C THR A 322 -24.83 -8.28 -6.04
N VAL A 323 -25.96 -8.09 -5.36
CA VAL A 323 -26.83 -9.15 -4.87
C VAL A 323 -28.28 -8.86 -5.21
N SER A 324 -29.05 -9.90 -5.49
CA SER A 324 -30.46 -9.76 -5.90
C SER A 324 -31.32 -10.91 -5.38
N GLY A 325 -32.63 -10.64 -5.27
CA GLY A 325 -33.68 -11.62 -5.05
C GLY A 325 -34.68 -11.58 -6.20
N GLY A 326 -35.22 -12.74 -6.58
CA GLY A 326 -36.26 -12.83 -7.61
C GLY A 326 -37.62 -12.32 -7.12
N ALA A 327 -38.65 -12.41 -7.97
CA ALA A 327 -40.02 -12.05 -7.62
C ALA A 327 -40.48 -12.78 -6.33
N GLY A 328 -41.24 -12.09 -5.48
CA GLY A 328 -41.75 -12.57 -4.21
C GLY A 328 -40.73 -12.61 -3.07
N THR A 329 -39.48 -12.16 -3.27
CA THR A 329 -38.44 -12.32 -2.24
C THR A 329 -38.65 -11.39 -1.05
N LEU A 330 -38.97 -10.12 -1.28
CA LEU A 330 -39.25 -9.16 -0.19
C LEU A 330 -40.73 -9.19 0.22
N PHE A 331 -41.63 -9.23 -0.74
CA PHE A 331 -43.07 -9.25 -0.48
C PHE A 331 -43.82 -9.85 -1.66
N SER A 332 -45.08 -10.21 -1.44
CA SER A 332 -46.06 -10.56 -2.47
C SER A 332 -47.31 -9.74 -2.23
N MET A 333 -47.58 -8.79 -3.13
CA MET A 333 -48.66 -7.79 -2.98
C MET A 333 -50.03 -8.28 -3.45
N GLY A 334 -50.12 -9.54 -3.85
CA GLY A 334 -51.43 -10.08 -4.13
C GLY A 334 -52.08 -9.65 -5.44
N ALA A 335 -53.40 -9.73 -5.48
CA ALA A 335 -54.23 -9.27 -6.58
C ALA A 335 -54.24 -7.75 -6.71
N ASP A 336 -53.97 -7.04 -5.61
CA ASP A 336 -54.03 -5.58 -5.55
C ASP A 336 -52.72 -4.87 -5.91
N GLY A 337 -51.59 -5.59 -5.95
CA GLY A 337 -50.34 -5.06 -6.50
C GLY A 337 -49.69 -3.93 -5.66
N LEU A 338 -48.46 -3.55 -5.99
CA LEU A 338 -47.72 -2.58 -5.19
C LEU A 338 -48.17 -1.14 -5.48
N ARG A 339 -48.70 -0.43 -4.49
CA ARG A 339 -48.90 1.03 -4.56
C ARG A 339 -47.63 1.81 -4.24
N GLY A 340 -46.88 1.35 -3.26
CA GLY A 340 -45.65 2.03 -2.84
C GLY A 340 -44.83 1.23 -1.84
N VAL A 341 -43.54 1.52 -1.80
CA VAL A 341 -42.60 0.92 -0.85
C VAL A 341 -41.77 2.02 -0.21
N GLU A 342 -41.65 1.96 1.12
CA GLU A 342 -40.78 2.81 1.90
C GLU A 342 -39.66 1.98 2.53
N ILE A 343 -38.49 2.60 2.70
CA ILE A 343 -37.36 1.97 3.41
C ILE A 343 -36.91 2.84 4.59
N ALA A 344 -36.42 2.17 5.62
CA ALA A 344 -35.58 2.72 6.67
C ALA A 344 -34.13 2.24 6.39
N PRO A 345 -33.34 3.03 5.64
CA PRO A 345 -32.01 2.59 5.22
C PRO A 345 -30.99 2.73 6.37
N PRO A 346 -29.93 1.90 6.40
CA PRO A 346 -28.87 2.00 7.38
C PRO A 346 -27.97 3.21 7.12
N SER A 347 -27.35 3.72 8.18
CA SER A 347 -26.21 4.64 8.07
C SER A 347 -24.91 3.84 7.93
N PHE A 348 -24.07 4.20 6.98
CA PHE A 348 -22.73 3.62 6.83
C PHE A 348 -21.75 4.68 6.31
N ARG A 349 -20.46 4.31 6.28
CA ARG A 349 -19.37 5.15 5.76
C ARG A 349 -18.67 4.41 4.64
N VAL A 350 -18.14 5.16 3.70
CA VAL A 350 -17.35 4.64 2.59
C VAL A 350 -15.95 5.20 2.64
N VAL A 351 -15.01 4.49 2.03
CA VAL A 351 -13.62 4.89 1.93
C VAL A 351 -13.37 5.56 0.59
N TYR A 352 -12.63 6.68 0.58
CA TYR A 352 -12.23 7.41 -0.61
C TYR A 352 -10.75 7.77 -0.56
N LYS A 353 -10.16 8.01 -1.73
CA LYS A 353 -8.76 8.43 -1.86
C LYS A 353 -8.62 9.95 -1.78
N ASP A 354 -7.84 10.45 -0.82
CA ASP A 354 -7.56 11.88 -0.70
C ASP A 354 -6.57 12.39 -1.77
N ALA A 355 -6.33 13.70 -1.78
CA ALA A 355 -5.44 14.34 -2.76
C ALA A 355 -3.96 13.91 -2.62
N LEU A 356 -3.56 13.37 -1.47
CA LEU A 356 -2.23 12.82 -1.25
C LEU A 356 -2.16 11.33 -1.61
N GLY A 357 -3.29 10.66 -1.81
CA GLY A 357 -3.35 9.24 -2.14
C GLY A 357 -3.59 8.32 -0.94
N PHE A 358 -3.92 8.88 0.23
CA PHE A 358 -4.25 8.11 1.42
C PHE A 358 -5.76 7.90 1.52
N ALA A 359 -6.15 6.78 2.11
CA ALA A 359 -7.52 6.43 2.39
C ALA A 359 -8.09 7.31 3.50
N GLN A 360 -9.28 7.83 3.26
CA GLN A 360 -10.09 8.61 4.19
C GLN A 360 -11.51 8.09 4.11
N THR A 361 -12.32 8.42 5.11
CA THR A 361 -13.69 7.91 5.18
C THR A 361 -14.70 9.03 5.21
N GLU A 362 -15.90 8.79 4.68
CA GLU A 362 -17.01 9.75 4.66
C GLU A 362 -18.36 9.06 4.85
N SER A 363 -19.35 9.80 5.36
CA SER A 363 -20.71 9.27 5.56
C SER A 363 -21.54 9.44 4.30
N VAL A 364 -22.38 8.45 4.00
CA VAL A 364 -23.32 8.53 2.88
C VAL A 364 -24.69 9.07 3.29
N THR A 365 -25.41 9.63 2.33
CA THR A 365 -26.81 10.03 2.46
C THR A 365 -27.65 9.32 1.41
N TRP A 366 -28.80 8.76 1.82
CA TRP A 366 -29.74 8.11 0.91
C TRP A 366 -30.70 9.13 0.29
N SER A 367 -30.95 8.99 -1.02
CA SER A 367 -32.02 9.71 -1.70
C SER A 367 -33.40 9.29 -1.18
N ALA A 368 -34.42 10.10 -1.48
CA ALA A 368 -35.79 9.60 -1.46
C ALA A 368 -35.94 8.51 -2.54
N GLY A 369 -36.90 7.59 -2.34
CA GLY A 369 -37.21 6.56 -3.33
C GLY A 369 -37.77 7.20 -4.60
N VAL A 370 -37.13 6.94 -5.73
CA VAL A 370 -37.56 7.42 -7.05
C VAL A 370 -38.29 6.30 -7.76
N THR A 371 -39.58 6.49 -8.05
CA THR A 371 -40.39 5.56 -8.82
C THR A 371 -40.15 5.73 -10.33
N SER A 372 -40.22 4.63 -11.08
CA SER A 372 -40.06 4.60 -12.53
C SER A 372 -40.74 3.38 -13.15
N ALA A 373 -40.87 3.40 -14.48
CA ALA A 373 -41.54 2.37 -15.27
C ALA A 373 -41.15 0.93 -14.92
N GLY A 374 -42.16 0.05 -14.83
CA GLY A 374 -42.01 -1.36 -14.49
C GLY A 374 -42.08 -1.66 -12.98
N GLY A 375 -42.72 -0.78 -12.21
CA GLY A 375 -42.95 -0.89 -10.78
C GLY A 375 -41.69 -0.69 -9.97
N VAL A 376 -40.75 0.13 -10.45
CA VAL A 376 -39.37 0.18 -9.92
C VAL A 376 -39.20 1.37 -9.01
N THR A 377 -38.78 1.12 -7.77
CA THR A 377 -38.36 2.17 -6.84
C THR A 377 -36.86 2.06 -6.60
N THR A 378 -36.13 3.16 -6.81
CA THR A 378 -34.66 3.22 -6.67
C THR A 378 -34.28 4.17 -5.54
N TRP A 379 -33.40 3.74 -4.66
CA TRP A 379 -32.71 4.57 -3.67
C TRP A 379 -31.22 4.56 -3.95
N THR A 380 -30.62 5.74 -3.89
CA THR A 380 -29.21 5.96 -4.18
C THR A 380 -28.52 6.51 -2.94
N ALA A 381 -27.44 5.88 -2.50
CA ALA A 381 -26.57 6.39 -1.45
C ALA A 381 -25.44 7.21 -2.08
N THR A 382 -25.27 8.46 -1.66
CA THR A 382 -24.25 9.38 -2.19
C THR A 382 -23.43 10.04 -1.10
N SER A 383 -22.24 10.51 -1.45
CA SER A 383 -21.33 11.29 -0.62
C SER A 383 -20.56 12.29 -1.50
N ASP A 384 -19.64 13.07 -0.93
CA ASP A 384 -18.90 14.10 -1.67
C ASP A 384 -18.01 13.48 -2.77
N HIS A 385 -17.41 12.31 -2.53
CA HIS A 385 -16.55 11.61 -3.49
C HIS A 385 -17.27 10.53 -4.31
N TYR A 386 -18.50 10.16 -3.91
CA TYR A 386 -19.38 9.24 -4.63
C TYR A 386 -20.75 9.89 -4.93
N PRO A 387 -20.80 10.85 -5.86
CA PRO A 387 -22.02 11.58 -6.22
C PRO A 387 -22.99 10.75 -7.09
N ASP A 388 -24.21 11.27 -7.26
CA ASP A 388 -25.30 10.64 -8.04
C ASP A 388 -24.88 10.26 -9.50
N PRO A 389 -25.46 9.22 -10.15
CA PRO A 389 -25.04 8.60 -11.43
C PRO A 389 -24.95 9.49 -12.67
N LEU A 390 -25.21 10.79 -12.54
CA LEU A 390 -25.03 11.77 -13.61
C LEU A 390 -23.56 12.23 -13.75
N ASP A 391 -22.67 11.82 -12.83
CA ASP A 391 -21.22 11.95 -12.96
C ASP A 391 -20.58 10.61 -13.42
N PRO A 392 -20.04 10.51 -14.64
CA PRO A 392 -19.47 9.28 -15.18
C PRO A 392 -18.11 8.88 -14.59
N ALA A 393 -17.52 9.67 -13.67
CA ALA A 393 -16.20 9.39 -13.11
C ALA A 393 -16.19 8.43 -11.90
N SER A 394 -17.13 8.53 -10.96
CA SER A 394 -17.14 7.72 -9.72
C SER A 394 -18.48 7.06 -9.36
N GLY A 395 -19.63 7.61 -9.79
CA GLY A 395 -20.96 7.05 -9.49
C GLY A 395 -21.32 7.07 -7.99
N PRO A 396 -22.53 6.59 -7.63
CA PRO A 396 -23.01 6.62 -6.25
C PRO A 396 -22.36 5.51 -5.41
N ALA A 397 -22.23 5.73 -4.09
CA ALA A 397 -21.67 4.76 -3.16
C ALA A 397 -22.40 3.41 -3.17
N ALA A 398 -23.73 3.43 -3.22
CA ALA A 398 -24.55 2.21 -3.35
C ALA A 398 -25.91 2.52 -3.98
N VAL A 399 -26.56 1.50 -4.55
CA VAL A 399 -27.89 1.58 -5.16
C VAL A 399 -28.75 0.40 -4.70
N LEU A 400 -29.94 0.70 -4.16
CA LEU A 400 -30.97 -0.29 -3.87
C LEU A 400 -32.16 -0.09 -4.83
N VAL A 401 -32.56 -1.16 -5.50
CA VAL A 401 -33.73 -1.20 -6.37
C VAL A 401 -34.71 -2.23 -5.83
N ILE A 402 -35.96 -1.85 -5.61
CA ILE A 402 -37.07 -2.76 -5.28
C ILE A 402 -38.14 -2.62 -6.37
N ARG A 403 -38.67 -3.76 -6.83
CA ARG A 403 -39.69 -3.81 -7.89
C ARG A 403 -41.04 -4.22 -7.32
N ALA A 404 -42.11 -3.91 -8.05
CA ALA A 404 -43.50 -4.21 -7.68
C ALA A 404 -43.79 -5.70 -7.49
N ASP A 405 -43.01 -6.58 -8.12
CA ASP A 405 -43.10 -8.02 -7.94
C ASP A 405 -42.36 -8.53 -6.69
N GLY A 406 -41.82 -7.64 -5.83
CA GLY A 406 -41.07 -7.98 -4.63
C GLY A 406 -39.62 -8.44 -4.89
N SER A 407 -39.15 -8.39 -6.13
CA SER A 407 -37.73 -8.59 -6.45
C SER A 407 -36.90 -7.36 -6.08
N TYR A 408 -35.60 -7.58 -5.84
CA TYR A 408 -34.68 -6.49 -5.52
C TYR A 408 -33.29 -6.71 -6.11
N SER A 409 -32.54 -5.64 -6.24
CA SER A 409 -31.09 -5.66 -6.45
C SER A 409 -30.40 -4.59 -5.61
N PHE A 410 -29.31 -4.96 -4.97
CA PHE A 410 -28.42 -4.05 -4.26
C PHE A 410 -27.03 -4.12 -4.87
N GLU A 411 -26.46 -2.96 -5.19
CA GLU A 411 -25.10 -2.81 -5.72
C GLU A 411 -24.30 -1.83 -4.84
N ILE A 412 -23.09 -2.23 -4.45
CA ILE A 412 -22.12 -1.39 -3.76
C ILE A 412 -21.01 -1.00 -4.74
N ASN A 413 -20.69 0.29 -4.84
CA ASN A 413 -19.68 0.80 -5.78
C ASN A 413 -18.47 1.43 -5.08
N ALA A 414 -18.59 1.75 -3.80
CA ALA A 414 -17.52 2.31 -2.99
C ALA A 414 -17.09 1.31 -1.90
N PRO A 415 -15.79 1.20 -1.57
CA PRO A 415 -15.33 0.40 -0.44
C PRO A 415 -16.02 0.88 0.84
N LEU A 416 -16.41 -0.07 1.68
CA LEU A 416 -17.22 0.18 2.86
C LEU A 416 -16.29 0.30 4.06
N ALA A 417 -16.44 1.34 4.89
CA ALA A 417 -15.62 1.45 6.10
C ALA A 417 -16.26 0.66 7.26
N HIS A 418 -15.55 -0.34 7.79
CA HIS A 418 -16.02 -1.19 8.87
C HIS A 418 -15.73 -0.51 10.22
N ALA A 419 -16.78 -0.39 11.05
CA ALA A 419 -16.78 0.60 12.14
C ALA A 419 -16.11 0.11 13.44
N LEU A 420 -15.55 -1.10 13.48
CA LEU A 420 -15.05 -1.70 14.71
C LEU A 420 -13.87 -2.65 14.43
N PRO A 421 -12.61 -2.21 14.57
CA PRO A 421 -11.50 -3.15 14.64
C PRO A 421 -11.78 -4.12 15.79
N LEU A 422 -11.97 -5.41 15.48
CA LEU A 422 -12.17 -6.42 16.51
C LEU A 422 -11.03 -6.32 17.54
N PRO A 423 -11.30 -6.45 18.86
CA PRO A 423 -10.27 -6.35 19.90
C PRO A 423 -9.26 -7.53 19.91
N TYR A 424 -9.21 -8.33 18.85
CA TYR A 424 -8.35 -9.49 18.71
C TYR A 424 -7.59 -9.49 17.37
N PRO A 425 -6.26 -9.65 17.38
CA PRO A 425 -5.48 -9.83 16.16
C PRO A 425 -5.72 -11.24 15.64
N VAL A 426 -6.65 -11.42 14.72
CA VAL A 426 -6.87 -12.68 14.03
C VAL A 426 -7.12 -12.41 12.55
N SER A 427 -6.51 -13.27 11.73
CA SER A 427 -6.64 -13.35 10.27
C SER A 427 -8.03 -13.81 9.82
N VAL A 428 -9.09 -13.28 10.41
CA VAL A 428 -10.48 -13.62 10.15
C VAL A 428 -11.14 -12.34 9.67
N GLU A 429 -11.60 -12.35 8.43
CA GLU A 429 -12.27 -11.21 7.78
C GLU A 429 -13.50 -10.75 8.55
N GLU A 430 -13.73 -9.44 8.53
CA GLU A 430 -14.90 -8.85 9.14
C GLU A 430 -16.09 -9.01 8.20
N ASN A 431 -17.00 -9.93 8.53
CA ASN A 431 -18.27 -10.06 7.80
C ASN A 431 -19.33 -9.02 8.26
N LEU A 432 -18.89 -7.91 8.84
CA LEU A 432 -19.74 -6.93 9.55
C LEU A 432 -19.30 -5.49 9.23
N PRO A 433 -20.09 -4.80 8.39
CA PRO A 433 -21.41 -4.43 8.87
C PRO A 433 -22.54 -5.10 8.09
N LEU A 434 -23.58 -5.43 8.85
CA LEU A 434 -24.87 -5.81 8.30
C LEU A 434 -25.58 -4.53 7.83
N LEU A 435 -25.69 -4.33 6.51
CA LEU A 435 -26.55 -3.29 5.97
C LEU A 435 -28.00 -3.76 6.06
N ALA A 436 -28.69 -3.35 7.13
CA ALA A 436 -30.09 -3.71 7.39
C ALA A 436 -31.04 -2.62 6.90
N PHE A 437 -31.84 -2.95 5.88
CA PHE A 437 -32.89 -2.13 5.31
C PHE A 437 -34.23 -2.60 5.86
N GLY A 438 -34.81 -1.83 6.77
CA GLY A 438 -36.23 -2.01 7.08
C GLY A 438 -37.05 -1.59 5.86
N TYR A 439 -38.07 -2.34 5.48
CA TYR A 439 -38.98 -1.96 4.41
C TYR A 439 -40.44 -2.14 4.82
N ALA A 440 -41.30 -1.28 4.29
CA ALA A 440 -42.75 -1.38 4.40
C ALA A 440 -43.34 -1.22 2.99
N ALA A 441 -44.13 -2.19 2.56
CA ALA A 441 -44.81 -2.20 1.28
C ALA A 441 -46.31 -2.02 1.51
N THR A 442 -46.93 -1.17 0.69
CA THR A 442 -48.38 -0.89 0.71
C THR A 442 -48.95 -1.26 -0.65
N ASP A 443 -50.05 -2.00 -0.68
CA ASP A 443 -50.74 -2.37 -1.92
C ASP A 443 -51.77 -1.32 -2.37
N GLY A 444 -52.53 -1.66 -3.42
CA GLY A 444 -53.44 -0.77 -4.12
C GLY A 444 -54.45 -0.08 -3.23
N ASP A 445 -55.12 -0.83 -2.36
CA ASP A 445 -56.22 -0.34 -1.54
C ASP A 445 -55.80 0.15 -0.14
N GLY A 446 -54.58 -0.19 0.30
CA GLY A 446 -53.88 0.48 1.39
C GLY A 446 -53.33 -0.44 2.47
N ASP A 447 -53.42 -1.73 2.27
CA ASP A 447 -52.97 -2.76 3.16
C ASP A 447 -51.42 -2.86 3.20
N GLN A 448 -50.86 -3.29 4.34
CA GLN A 448 -49.42 -3.11 4.60
C GLN A 448 -48.71 -4.36 5.10
N THR A 449 -47.50 -4.56 4.59
CA THR A 449 -46.58 -5.60 5.01
C THR A 449 -45.15 -5.07 5.12
N GLY A 450 -44.24 -5.79 5.78
CA GLY A 450 -42.88 -5.29 5.96
C GLY A 450 -41.90 -6.28 6.56
N GLY A 451 -40.62 -5.96 6.50
CA GLY A 451 -39.56 -6.83 6.96
C GLY A 451 -38.20 -6.15 6.95
N ILE A 452 -37.14 -6.94 7.09
CA ILE A 452 -35.76 -6.45 7.05
C ILE A 452 -34.98 -7.19 5.97
N LEU A 453 -34.42 -6.45 5.01
CA LEU A 453 -33.40 -6.96 4.08
C LEU A 453 -32.02 -6.71 4.70
N THR A 454 -31.25 -7.78 4.94
CA THR A 454 -29.89 -7.68 5.50
C THR A 454 -28.87 -8.08 4.45
N ILE A 455 -28.06 -7.12 4.01
CA ILE A 455 -26.92 -7.38 3.11
C ILE A 455 -25.66 -7.58 3.95
N ARG A 456 -24.86 -8.59 3.57
CA ARG A 456 -23.54 -8.85 4.15
C ARG A 456 -22.47 -8.43 3.15
N VAL A 457 -21.49 -7.69 3.67
CA VAL A 457 -20.26 -7.31 2.98
C VAL A 457 -19.12 -7.96 3.77
N ASN A 458 -18.21 -8.60 3.05
CA ASN A 458 -16.96 -9.12 3.57
C ASN A 458 -15.90 -8.03 3.43
N ASP A 459 -15.02 -7.97 4.42
CA ASP A 459 -14.01 -6.93 4.61
C ASP A 459 -12.63 -7.53 4.80
N ASP A 460 -11.64 -6.94 4.15
CA ASP A 460 -10.31 -7.49 4.11
C ASP A 460 -9.33 -6.82 5.06
N THR A 461 -8.94 -7.56 6.11
CA THR A 461 -7.91 -7.06 7.04
C THR A 461 -6.55 -6.92 6.33
N PRO A 462 -5.76 -5.87 6.58
CA PRO A 462 -4.43 -5.71 6.02
C PRO A 462 -3.50 -6.87 6.33
N THR A 463 -2.54 -7.10 5.44
CA THR A 463 -1.46 -8.06 5.65
C THR A 463 -0.11 -7.37 5.55
N ALA A 464 0.84 -7.76 6.42
CA ALA A 464 2.20 -7.23 6.44
C ALA A 464 3.24 -8.35 6.48
N ALA A 465 4.40 -8.13 5.86
CA ALA A 465 5.45 -9.13 5.69
C ALA A 465 6.77 -8.71 6.36
N ASN A 466 7.45 -9.70 6.96
CA ASN A 466 8.85 -9.52 7.37
C ASN A 466 9.73 -9.58 6.11
N VAL A 467 10.36 -8.47 5.77
CA VAL A 467 11.19 -8.32 4.58
C VAL A 467 12.65 -8.13 5.00
N THR A 468 13.56 -8.84 4.35
CA THR A 468 14.99 -8.51 4.32
C THR A 468 15.30 -8.03 2.91
N ALA A 469 15.87 -6.85 2.78
CA ALA A 469 16.31 -6.30 1.51
C ALA A 469 17.24 -7.29 0.80
N GLY A 470 17.01 -7.50 -0.50
CA GLY A 470 17.79 -8.48 -1.28
C GLY A 470 19.22 -8.01 -1.61
N VAL A 471 19.48 -6.71 -1.48
CA VAL A 471 20.79 -6.08 -1.66
C VAL A 471 21.31 -5.72 -0.28
N ARG A 472 22.53 -6.17 0.03
CA ARG A 472 23.33 -5.64 1.15
C ARG A 472 23.90 -4.32 0.67
N LEU A 473 23.65 -3.27 1.44
CA LEU A 473 24.29 -1.98 1.21
C LEU A 473 25.73 -2.05 1.68
N ASP A 474 26.50 -1.13 1.17
CA ASP A 474 27.93 -1.05 1.34
C ASP A 474 28.26 0.42 1.61
N ASP A 475 28.85 0.71 2.77
CA ASP A 475 29.24 2.06 3.17
C ASP A 475 30.42 2.60 2.35
N GLU A 476 31.18 1.77 1.65
CA GLU A 476 32.20 2.15 0.67
C GLU A 476 31.64 3.06 -0.46
N GLY A 477 30.31 3.02 -0.68
CA GLY A 477 29.63 3.96 -1.57
C GLY A 477 29.57 5.40 -1.06
N GLN A 478 29.95 5.65 0.18
CA GLN A 478 30.05 6.97 0.78
C GLN A 478 31.41 7.59 0.49
N VAL A 479 31.40 8.88 0.13
CA VAL A 479 32.61 9.58 -0.34
C VAL A 479 33.06 10.68 0.63
N GLU A 480 32.56 10.66 1.87
CA GLU A 480 32.99 11.62 2.88
C GLU A 480 34.48 11.48 3.18
N PHE A 481 34.99 10.25 3.23
CA PHE A 481 36.41 9.96 3.37
C PHE A 481 36.97 9.38 2.07
N THR A 482 38.21 9.76 1.75
CA THR A 482 38.92 9.27 0.57
C THR A 482 40.37 9.00 0.95
N PRO A 483 40.98 7.91 0.47
CA PRO A 483 40.44 6.94 -0.47
C PRO A 483 39.47 5.94 0.18
N THR A 484 38.58 5.42 -0.66
CA THR A 484 37.81 4.19 -0.42
C THR A 484 38.68 2.96 -0.76
N ASN A 485 38.48 1.80 -0.11
CA ASN A 485 39.19 0.55 -0.38
C ASN A 485 38.31 -0.57 -0.95
N ALA A 486 37.59 -0.25 -2.02
CA ALA A 486 36.74 -1.17 -2.75
C ALA A 486 37.38 -2.58 -2.95
N GLY A 487 36.75 -3.61 -2.37
CA GLY A 487 37.29 -4.96 -2.31
C GLY A 487 38.19 -5.19 -1.10
N GLY A 488 37.83 -4.62 0.06
CA GLY A 488 38.58 -4.51 1.32
C GLY A 488 39.00 -5.85 1.95
N ALA A 489 38.83 -5.97 3.26
CA ALA A 489 39.18 -7.21 3.95
C ALA A 489 38.26 -8.38 3.54
N SER A 490 38.58 -9.58 3.99
CA SER A 490 37.77 -10.75 3.65
C SER A 490 36.36 -10.64 4.23
N GLY A 491 35.34 -10.51 3.38
CA GLY A 491 33.94 -10.37 3.82
C GLY A 491 33.19 -9.26 3.09
N ASP A 492 33.94 -8.38 2.42
CA ASP A 492 33.44 -7.21 1.71
C ASP A 492 32.36 -7.54 0.67
N ALA A 493 31.32 -6.72 0.66
CA ALA A 493 30.25 -6.74 -0.31
C ALA A 493 30.80 -6.32 -1.66
N SER A 494 30.41 -7.02 -2.73
CA SER A 494 30.83 -6.62 -4.07
C SER A 494 30.04 -5.37 -4.49
N GLY A 495 30.60 -4.17 -4.39
CA GLY A 495 29.92 -2.98 -4.91
C GLY A 495 30.31 -1.67 -4.23
N ALA A 496 29.35 -0.75 -4.22
CA ALA A 496 29.35 0.55 -3.56
C ALA A 496 27.88 1.00 -3.43
N GLU A 497 27.00 0.03 -3.17
CA GLU A 497 25.55 0.22 -3.28
C GLU A 497 25.04 0.98 -2.05
N THR A 498 24.68 2.25 -2.25
CA THR A 498 24.15 3.12 -1.18
C THR A 498 22.63 3.12 -1.10
N SER A 499 21.94 2.36 -1.97
CA SER A 499 20.48 2.34 -1.99
C SER A 499 19.90 0.98 -2.32
N VAL A 500 18.73 0.69 -1.76
CA VAL A 500 17.95 -0.50 -2.06
C VAL A 500 16.47 -0.16 -2.16
N SER A 501 15.79 -0.77 -3.12
CA SER A 501 14.36 -0.57 -3.31
C SER A 501 13.66 -1.85 -3.74
N SER A 502 12.36 -1.92 -3.49
CA SER A 502 11.48 -2.94 -4.05
C SER A 502 10.65 -2.34 -5.16
N THR A 503 10.55 -3.03 -6.30
CA THR A 503 9.62 -2.68 -7.39
C THR A 503 8.37 -3.57 -7.39
N ILE A 504 8.31 -4.54 -6.49
CA ILE A 504 7.22 -5.50 -6.39
C ILE A 504 6.15 -4.90 -5.48
N VAL A 505 5.00 -4.58 -6.08
CA VAL A 505 3.79 -4.15 -5.36
C VAL A 505 3.42 -5.19 -4.29
N GLY A 506 3.09 -4.72 -3.09
CA GLY A 506 2.75 -5.55 -1.94
C GLY A 506 3.95 -6.14 -1.19
N THR A 507 5.16 -5.60 -1.38
CA THR A 507 6.38 -6.13 -0.73
C THR A 507 6.30 -6.02 0.79
N LEU A 508 5.99 -4.84 1.32
CA LEU A 508 5.84 -4.63 2.76
C LEU A 508 4.46 -5.07 3.22
N PHE A 509 3.40 -4.52 2.64
CA PHE A 509 2.03 -4.80 3.04
C PHE A 509 1.09 -4.83 1.84
N LYS A 510 -0.06 -5.49 2.02
CA LYS A 510 -1.25 -5.33 1.18
C LYS A 510 -2.34 -4.81 2.09
N ILE A 511 -2.93 -3.70 1.69
CA ILE A 511 -3.79 -2.87 2.53
C ILE A 511 -5.27 -3.05 2.19
N GLY A 512 -5.56 -3.93 1.25
CA GLY A 512 -6.91 -4.24 0.83
C GLY A 512 -7.61 -3.21 -0.03
N ALA A 513 -8.92 -3.40 -0.19
CA ALA A 513 -9.79 -2.51 -0.95
C ALA A 513 -9.98 -1.15 -0.27
N ASP A 514 -9.71 -1.09 1.03
CA ASP A 514 -9.83 0.11 1.85
C ASP A 514 -8.63 1.06 1.76
N GLY A 515 -7.56 0.66 1.09
CA GLY A 515 -6.46 1.57 0.81
C GLY A 515 -5.66 1.99 2.05
N LEU A 516 -4.51 2.62 1.85
CA LEU A 516 -3.63 3.01 2.95
C LEU A 516 -4.06 4.33 3.59
N ALA A 517 -4.47 4.33 4.85
CA ALA A 517 -4.65 5.57 5.61
C ALA A 517 -3.33 6.08 6.20
N SER A 518 -2.49 5.20 6.76
CA SER A 518 -1.22 5.61 7.34
C SER A 518 -0.20 4.49 7.48
N VAL A 519 1.08 4.87 7.55
CA VAL A 519 2.16 3.98 7.99
C VAL A 519 2.84 4.61 9.19
N ALA A 520 2.89 3.88 10.30
CA ALA A 520 3.67 4.21 11.48
C ALA A 520 5.00 3.43 11.46
N LEU A 521 6.09 4.10 11.82
CA LEU A 521 7.43 3.51 11.82
C LEU A 521 8.04 3.60 13.23
N THR A 522 8.61 2.49 13.69
CA THR A 522 9.57 2.44 14.79
C THR A 522 10.94 2.14 14.18
N PRO A 523 11.73 3.18 13.85
CA PRO A 523 13.00 3.02 13.18
C PRO A 523 14.11 2.56 14.15
N PRO A 524 15.20 1.97 13.64
CA PRO A 524 16.34 1.58 14.44
C PRO A 524 17.16 2.81 14.89
N SER A 525 17.83 2.70 16.02
CA SER A 525 18.91 3.60 16.42
C SER A 525 20.24 3.13 15.81
N PHE A 526 20.98 4.05 15.21
CA PHE A 526 22.35 3.81 14.73
C PHE A 526 23.18 5.09 14.84
N GLN A 527 24.50 4.93 14.70
CA GLN A 527 25.45 6.03 14.64
C GLN A 527 26.05 6.10 13.24
N VAL A 528 26.53 7.28 12.88
CA VAL A 528 27.23 7.54 11.63
C VAL A 528 28.59 8.16 11.91
N VAL A 529 29.52 7.99 10.97
CA VAL A 529 30.84 8.60 11.03
C VAL A 529 30.82 9.94 10.31
N PHE A 530 31.49 10.96 10.85
CA PHE A 530 31.66 12.28 10.26
C PHE A 530 33.10 12.77 10.42
N LYS A 531 33.49 13.75 9.60
CA LYS A 531 34.83 14.37 9.63
C LYS A 531 34.84 15.59 10.55
N ASP A 532 35.75 15.62 11.52
CA ASP A 532 35.95 16.79 12.39
C ASP A 532 36.75 17.92 11.72
N ASP A 533 36.87 19.08 12.41
CA ASP A 533 37.61 20.25 11.92
C ASP A 533 39.10 19.98 11.64
N LEU A 534 39.67 18.92 12.25
CA LEU A 534 41.05 18.50 12.02
C LEU A 534 41.16 17.49 10.87
N GLY A 535 40.06 16.95 10.36
CA GLY A 535 40.05 15.97 9.28
C GLY A 535 40.02 14.52 9.74
N PHE A 536 39.78 14.26 11.03
CA PHE A 536 39.71 12.92 11.60
C PHE A 536 38.26 12.46 11.77
N ALA A 537 38.07 11.15 11.72
CA ALA A 537 36.78 10.50 11.88
C ALA A 537 36.29 10.56 13.34
N GLN A 538 35.02 10.94 13.50
CA GLN A 538 34.29 10.96 14.76
C GLN A 538 32.91 10.35 14.54
N THR A 539 32.22 9.96 15.61
CA THR A 539 30.89 9.35 15.50
C THR A 539 29.80 10.19 16.15
N GLU A 540 28.60 10.13 15.59
CA GLU A 540 27.42 10.77 16.17
C GLU A 540 26.15 9.93 15.97
N SER A 541 25.16 10.15 16.84
CA SER A 541 23.88 9.43 16.75
C SER A 541 22.91 10.18 15.85
N VAL A 542 22.18 9.45 15.00
CA VAL A 542 21.15 10.03 14.15
C VAL A 542 19.77 9.97 14.82
N SER A 543 18.92 10.92 14.47
CA SER A 543 17.52 10.97 14.83
C SER A 543 16.64 10.96 13.59
N TRP A 544 15.66 10.05 13.57
CA TRP A 544 14.63 10.00 12.54
C TRP A 544 13.55 11.06 12.79
N THR A 545 12.94 11.56 11.72
CA THR A 545 11.71 12.37 11.79
C THR A 545 10.63 11.62 12.58
N ALA A 546 10.07 12.27 13.62
CA ALA A 546 9.10 11.64 14.54
C ALA A 546 7.81 11.16 13.84
N VAL A 547 7.40 11.85 12.78
CA VAL A 547 6.27 11.50 11.92
C VAL A 547 6.78 11.51 10.49
N GLY A 548 6.38 10.52 9.69
CA GLY A 548 6.73 10.47 8.27
C GLY A 548 6.07 11.62 7.51
N ALA A 549 6.83 12.25 6.60
CA ALA A 549 6.30 13.28 5.73
C ALA A 549 5.50 12.64 4.59
N THR A 550 4.20 12.95 4.52
CA THR A 550 3.29 12.44 3.50
C THR A 550 3.30 13.32 2.25
N SER A 551 3.28 12.71 1.06
CA SER A 551 3.20 13.41 -0.22
C SER A 551 2.35 12.65 -1.23
N ALA A 552 2.11 13.27 -2.40
CA ALA A 552 1.22 12.74 -3.43
C ALA A 552 1.60 11.33 -3.88
N GLY A 553 0.59 10.48 -4.10
CA GLY A 553 0.77 9.07 -4.47
C GLY A 553 0.81 8.11 -3.28
N GLY A 554 0.42 8.56 -2.09
CA GLY A 554 0.43 7.76 -0.87
C GLY A 554 1.83 7.51 -0.33
N VAL A 555 2.74 8.46 -0.56
CA VAL A 555 4.16 8.32 -0.23
C VAL A 555 4.42 8.85 1.16
N THR A 556 5.06 8.06 2.01
CA THR A 556 5.51 8.47 3.35
C THR A 556 7.03 8.37 3.45
N THR A 557 7.67 9.48 3.83
CA THR A 557 9.14 9.59 3.90
C THR A 557 9.62 9.84 5.32
N TRP A 558 10.61 9.07 5.76
CA TRP A 558 11.37 9.32 6.98
C TRP A 558 12.81 9.68 6.64
N THR A 559 13.36 10.64 7.39
CA THR A 559 14.71 11.14 7.18
C THR A 559 15.49 11.05 8.49
N ALA A 560 16.67 10.43 8.45
CA ALA A 560 17.61 10.37 9.56
C ALA A 560 18.58 11.55 9.47
N THR A 561 18.71 12.31 10.56
CA THR A 561 19.55 13.53 10.62
C THR A 561 20.37 13.59 11.90
N SER A 562 21.45 14.35 11.86
CA SER A 562 22.34 14.67 12.99
C SER A 562 22.92 16.08 12.81
N ASP A 563 23.88 16.49 13.64
CA ASP A 563 24.48 17.83 13.56
C ASP A 563 25.31 18.00 12.27
N HIS A 564 25.99 16.95 11.80
CA HIS A 564 26.79 16.97 10.56
C HIS A 564 26.04 16.44 9.34
N TYR A 565 24.90 15.76 9.54
CA TYR A 565 24.01 15.32 8.47
C TYR A 565 22.61 15.96 8.59
N PRO A 566 22.47 17.27 8.28
CA PRO A 566 21.21 17.98 8.41
C PRO A 566 20.22 17.56 7.32
N SER A 567 18.95 17.97 7.41
CA SER A 567 17.90 17.56 6.45
C SER A 567 18.17 17.85 4.97
N GLY A 568 19.06 18.81 4.65
CA GLY A 568 19.49 19.09 3.28
C GLY A 568 20.54 18.13 2.72
N SER A 569 21.22 17.39 3.60
CA SER A 569 22.19 16.34 3.33
C SER A 569 22.08 15.29 4.46
N PRO A 570 20.98 14.54 4.51
CA PRO A 570 20.66 13.67 5.65
C PRO A 570 21.59 12.47 5.69
N ALA A 571 21.58 11.72 6.80
CA ALA A 571 22.35 10.48 6.93
C ALA A 571 21.67 9.30 6.20
N ALA A 572 20.34 9.24 6.21
CA ALA A 572 19.57 8.24 5.49
C ALA A 572 18.14 8.72 5.18
N VAL A 573 17.53 8.14 4.15
CA VAL A 573 16.13 8.38 3.78
C VAL A 573 15.43 7.04 3.52
N LEU A 574 14.28 6.83 4.17
CA LEU A 574 13.36 5.72 3.90
C LEU A 574 12.06 6.27 3.31
N VAL A 575 11.65 5.73 2.18
CA VAL A 575 10.37 6.03 1.52
C VAL A 575 9.54 4.75 1.48
N ILE A 576 8.27 4.83 1.89
CA ILE A 576 7.28 3.76 1.76
C ILE A 576 6.10 4.31 0.97
N ASN A 577 5.69 3.60 -0.09
CA ASN A 577 4.56 3.96 -0.94
C ASN A 577 3.29 3.22 -0.50
N ALA A 578 2.12 3.73 -0.89
CA ALA A 578 0.83 3.13 -0.57
C ALA A 578 0.62 1.72 -1.13
N ASP A 579 1.37 1.36 -2.16
CA ASP A 579 1.34 0.02 -2.75
C ASP A 579 2.24 -1.00 -2.01
N GLY A 580 2.84 -0.61 -0.88
CA GLY A 580 3.73 -1.46 -0.09
C GLY A 580 5.14 -1.58 -0.66
N THR A 581 5.50 -0.84 -1.71
CA THR A 581 6.90 -0.72 -2.14
C THR A 581 7.69 0.24 -1.25
N TYR A 582 9.01 0.08 -1.20
CA TYR A 582 9.91 0.96 -0.46
C TYR A 582 11.17 1.30 -1.24
N SER A 583 11.81 2.40 -0.85
CA SER A 583 13.21 2.69 -1.16
C SER A 583 13.94 3.20 0.07
N PHE A 584 15.17 2.77 0.24
CA PHE A 584 16.08 3.23 1.28
C PHE A 584 17.37 3.71 0.63
N THR A 585 17.85 4.88 1.04
CA THR A 585 19.14 5.43 0.61
C THR A 585 19.94 5.85 1.83
N LEU A 586 21.19 5.39 1.88
CA LEU A 586 22.20 5.75 2.87
C LEU A 586 23.12 6.82 2.27
N TYR A 587 23.45 7.83 3.07
CA TYR A 587 24.26 9.00 2.66
C TYR A 587 25.43 9.27 3.60
N ALA A 588 25.59 8.45 4.65
CA ALA A 588 26.65 8.57 5.64
C ALA A 588 27.16 7.17 6.00
N PRO A 589 28.47 7.01 6.27
CA PRO A 589 29.04 5.75 6.76
C PRO A 589 28.38 5.38 8.10
N VAL A 590 28.09 4.09 8.29
CA VAL A 590 27.38 3.60 9.48
C VAL A 590 28.41 3.02 10.43
N VAL A 591 28.30 3.34 11.72
CA VAL A 591 29.17 2.77 12.74
C VAL A 591 28.74 1.33 13.05
N HIS A 592 29.68 0.40 13.02
CA HIS A 592 29.42 -1.00 13.35
C HIS A 592 29.87 -1.34 14.76
N GLY A 593 29.55 -2.57 15.17
CA GLY A 593 29.47 -2.94 16.59
C GLY A 593 30.72 -3.62 17.12
N THR A 594 31.61 -4.07 16.23
CA THR A 594 32.61 -5.09 16.56
C THR A 594 33.98 -4.74 15.97
N ALA A 595 34.69 -3.85 16.66
CA ALA A 595 36.09 -3.55 16.37
C ALA A 595 36.95 -4.79 16.05
N GLY A 596 37.62 -4.76 14.90
CA GLY A 596 38.29 -5.89 14.29
C GLY A 596 39.18 -5.53 13.09
N THR A 597 39.32 -6.50 12.20
CA THR A 597 40.14 -6.44 10.97
C THR A 597 39.43 -7.14 9.80
N ALA A 598 38.12 -7.39 9.93
CA ALA A 598 37.35 -8.21 9.01
C ALA A 598 35.94 -7.66 8.91
N GLU A 599 35.43 -7.58 7.69
CA GLU A 599 34.15 -6.95 7.42
C GLU A 599 32.97 -7.67 8.08
N GLU A 600 32.00 -6.89 8.54
CA GLU A 600 30.79 -7.34 9.23
C GLU A 600 29.52 -6.66 8.71
N ASP A 601 28.35 -7.11 9.18
CA ASP A 601 27.06 -6.54 8.77
C ASP A 601 26.34 -5.90 9.94
N ARG A 602 25.93 -4.64 9.75
CA ARG A 602 24.96 -3.96 10.59
C ARG A 602 23.55 -4.12 10.03
N ASN A 603 22.66 -4.69 10.84
CA ASN A 603 21.23 -4.76 10.52
C ASN A 603 20.49 -3.52 11.01
N LEU A 604 19.85 -2.80 10.09
CA LEU A 604 18.89 -1.73 10.38
C LEU A 604 17.47 -2.31 10.31
N ASP A 605 16.87 -2.50 11.48
CA ASP A 605 15.56 -3.13 11.68
C ASP A 605 14.46 -2.06 11.80
N PHE A 606 13.71 -1.85 10.73
CA PHE A 606 12.56 -0.94 10.68
C PHE A 606 11.28 -1.70 10.98
N PHE A 607 10.70 -1.49 12.16
CA PHE A 607 9.37 -2.03 12.47
C PHE A 607 8.33 -1.05 11.98
N TYR A 608 7.33 -1.53 11.24
CA TYR A 608 6.28 -0.68 10.69
C TYR A 608 4.90 -1.27 10.99
N THR A 609 3.90 -0.40 11.03
CA THR A 609 2.47 -0.73 11.09
C THR A 609 1.77 0.03 10.00
N ALA A 610 1.13 -0.69 9.07
CA ALA A 610 0.28 -0.10 8.04
C ALA A 610 -1.17 -0.18 8.52
N THR A 611 -1.90 0.92 8.40
CA THR A 611 -3.31 1.05 8.76
C THR A 611 -4.09 1.47 7.53
N ASP A 612 -5.20 0.79 7.26
CA ASP A 612 -6.09 1.06 6.14
C ASP A 612 -7.12 2.18 6.42
N GLY A 613 -8.02 2.42 5.47
CA GLY A 613 -9.03 3.48 5.50
C GLY A 613 -10.01 3.42 6.66
N ASP A 614 -10.33 2.23 7.15
CA ASP A 614 -11.37 2.03 8.17
C ASP A 614 -10.82 1.76 9.58
N GLY A 615 -9.51 1.47 9.68
CA GLY A 615 -8.72 1.52 10.90
C GLY A 615 -8.06 0.20 11.28
N ASP A 616 -8.23 -0.83 10.46
CA ASP A 616 -7.55 -2.10 10.58
C ASP A 616 -6.05 -1.98 10.28
N SER A 617 -5.24 -2.86 10.86
CA SER A 617 -3.79 -2.70 10.81
C SER A 617 -2.99 -3.98 10.87
N ALA A 618 -1.84 -3.96 10.18
CA ALA A 618 -0.87 -5.03 10.20
C ALA A 618 0.54 -4.50 10.46
N SER A 619 1.28 -5.20 11.32
CA SER A 619 2.66 -4.84 11.68
C SER A 619 3.65 -5.90 11.20
N ALA A 620 4.79 -5.45 10.71
CA ALA A 620 5.93 -6.31 10.40
C ALA A 620 7.24 -5.53 10.42
N ARG A 621 8.28 -6.05 9.76
CA ARG A 621 9.65 -5.57 9.87
C ARG A 621 10.36 -5.56 8.52
N LEU A 622 11.04 -4.47 8.19
CA LEU A 622 11.97 -4.34 7.07
C LEU A 622 13.44 -4.37 7.59
N ARG A 623 14.29 -5.27 7.07
CA ARG A 623 15.76 -5.27 7.30
C ARG A 623 16.44 -4.60 6.14
N ILE A 624 17.26 -3.61 6.44
CA ILE A 624 18.37 -3.22 5.58
C ILE A 624 19.65 -3.75 6.23
N GLN A 625 20.54 -4.32 5.43
CA GLN A 625 21.86 -4.75 5.88
C GLN A 625 22.87 -3.79 5.29
N VAL A 626 23.78 -3.27 6.12
CA VAL A 626 24.90 -2.42 5.72
C VAL A 626 26.16 -3.22 6.07
N ASN A 627 26.99 -3.50 5.08
CA ASN A 627 28.30 -4.10 5.28
C ASN A 627 29.29 -3.00 5.67
N ASP A 628 30.25 -3.38 6.52
CA ASP A 628 31.35 -2.55 7.02
C ASP A 628 32.48 -2.39 6.03
N ASP A 629 33.30 -1.39 6.30
CA ASP A 629 34.52 -1.10 5.57
C ASP A 629 35.72 -0.92 6.52
N THR A 630 36.41 -2.03 6.76
CA THR A 630 37.59 -2.06 7.62
C THR A 630 38.82 -1.44 6.94
N PRO A 631 39.71 -0.79 7.69
CA PRO A 631 40.92 -0.21 7.13
C PRO A 631 41.86 -1.31 6.64
N VAL A 632 42.60 -1.01 5.58
CA VAL A 632 43.60 -1.92 4.99
C VAL A 632 44.97 -1.24 4.93
N SER A 633 46.01 -1.95 5.37
CA SER A 633 47.39 -1.49 5.26
C SER A 633 48.01 -1.90 3.92
N ALA A 634 48.79 -1.02 3.30
CA ALA A 634 49.61 -1.36 2.16
C ALA A 634 50.73 -2.36 2.53
N ALA A 635 51.27 -3.04 1.53
CA ALA A 635 52.45 -3.88 1.71
C ALA A 635 53.64 -3.05 2.21
N LEU A 636 54.62 -3.73 2.84
CA LEU A 636 55.86 -3.10 3.32
C LEU A 636 56.46 -2.20 2.23
N THR A 637 56.55 -0.92 2.53
CA THR A 637 57.11 0.09 1.62
C THR A 637 58.55 0.38 2.06
N THR A 638 59.50 0.14 1.15
CA THR A 638 60.91 0.52 1.31
C THR A 638 61.21 1.81 0.55
N ARG A 639 61.91 2.73 1.19
CA ARG A 639 62.45 3.96 0.60
C ARG A 639 63.90 4.13 1.03
N ALA A 640 64.76 4.51 0.11
CA ALA A 640 66.17 4.78 0.38
C ALA A 640 66.41 6.28 0.51
N LEU A 641 67.25 6.64 1.48
CA LEU A 641 67.91 7.91 1.65
C LEU A 641 69.42 7.65 1.65
N ASP A 642 70.16 8.73 1.59
CA ASP A 642 71.61 8.76 1.67
C ASP A 642 71.96 9.95 2.58
N ASP A 643 72.98 9.78 3.40
CA ASP A 643 73.36 10.80 4.38
C ASP A 643 74.32 11.86 3.80
N GLU A 644 74.94 11.58 2.65
CA GLU A 644 75.68 12.51 1.81
C GLU A 644 74.84 13.70 1.33
N ALA A 645 73.52 13.51 1.31
CA ALA A 645 72.57 14.60 1.09
C ALA A 645 72.56 15.65 2.22
N GLN A 646 73.18 15.38 3.37
CA GLN A 646 73.35 16.33 4.46
C GLN A 646 74.55 17.25 4.22
N THR A 647 74.63 18.35 4.98
CA THR A 647 75.62 19.42 4.72
C THR A 647 76.50 19.73 5.92
N LEU A 648 76.44 18.88 6.96
CA LEU A 648 77.23 19.08 8.17
C LEU A 648 78.73 18.81 7.90
N PHE A 649 79.01 17.72 7.19
CA PHE A 649 80.35 17.37 6.68
C PHE A 649 80.26 17.12 5.17
N ASP A 650 81.41 17.13 4.51
CA ASP A 650 81.49 16.85 3.07
C ASP A 650 81.54 15.34 2.86
N GLY A 651 80.62 14.80 2.07
CA GLY A 651 80.53 13.36 1.79
C GLY A 651 81.52 12.84 0.75
N ASN A 652 81.69 11.51 0.72
CA ASN A 652 82.54 10.79 -0.24
C ASN A 652 81.75 10.37 -1.49
N ALA A 653 81.54 11.32 -2.41
CA ALA A 653 80.83 11.03 -3.65
C ALA A 653 81.49 9.91 -4.50
N ASP A 654 80.64 9.04 -5.05
CA ASP A 654 80.92 7.88 -5.89
C ASP A 654 81.73 6.76 -5.18
N GLY A 655 81.52 6.60 -3.87
CA GLY A 655 82.07 5.54 -3.03
C GLY A 655 81.64 4.12 -3.45
N ALA A 656 82.27 3.10 -2.84
CA ALA A 656 81.96 1.70 -3.13
C ALA A 656 80.72 1.25 -2.36
N GLY A 657 79.53 1.61 -2.80
CA GLY A 657 78.28 1.34 -2.07
C GLY A 657 77.25 2.44 -2.26
N ASP A 658 77.74 3.63 -2.63
CA ASP A 658 77.02 4.88 -2.87
C ASP A 658 75.70 4.74 -3.64
N VAL A 659 74.67 5.39 -3.11
CA VAL A 659 73.32 5.48 -3.63
C VAL A 659 73.02 6.87 -4.20
N SER A 660 73.28 7.03 -5.50
CA SER A 660 72.83 8.22 -6.25
C SER A 660 71.34 8.16 -6.69
N PRO A 661 70.56 9.26 -6.61
CA PRO A 661 70.94 10.59 -6.12
C PRO A 661 70.83 10.72 -4.60
N ASP A 662 71.73 11.54 -4.06
CA ASP A 662 71.82 11.92 -2.66
C ASP A 662 70.49 12.58 -2.25
N ALA A 663 69.73 11.89 -1.41
CA ALA A 663 68.39 12.30 -1.00
C ALA A 663 68.24 12.27 0.52
N PHE A 664 67.95 13.43 1.10
CA PHE A 664 67.65 13.59 2.53
C PHE A 664 66.13 13.52 2.83
N SER A 665 65.29 13.35 1.80
CA SER A 665 63.83 13.25 1.96
C SER A 665 63.20 12.27 0.99
N VAL A 666 62.22 11.51 1.48
CA VAL A 666 61.35 10.64 0.67
C VAL A 666 59.90 10.95 0.96
N SER A 667 59.07 10.92 -0.06
CA SER A 667 57.61 11.00 0.09
C SER A 667 56.92 10.01 -0.82
N ASP A 668 55.70 9.65 -0.44
CA ASP A 668 54.75 9.00 -1.33
C ASP A 668 53.42 9.73 -1.24
N ASP A 669 53.18 10.55 -2.26
CA ASP A 669 51.96 11.35 -2.41
C ASP A 669 50.85 10.53 -3.09
N THR A 670 51.04 9.22 -3.28
CA THR A 670 50.00 8.32 -3.75
C THR A 670 48.99 8.09 -2.62
N VAL A 671 47.77 8.58 -2.81
CA VAL A 671 46.65 8.28 -1.93
C VAL A 671 46.56 6.76 -1.69
N GLY A 672 46.53 6.35 -0.43
CA GLY A 672 46.58 4.94 -0.02
C GLY A 672 47.98 4.36 0.19
N ALA A 673 49.06 5.16 0.14
CA ALA A 673 50.44 4.66 0.15
C ALA A 673 50.78 3.81 1.37
N LEU A 674 50.35 4.21 2.57
CA LEU A 674 50.53 3.42 3.80
C LEU A 674 49.31 2.58 4.16
N PHE A 675 48.12 3.15 3.99
CA PHE A 675 46.85 2.54 4.36
C PHE A 675 45.69 3.20 3.61
N SER A 676 44.57 2.50 3.51
CA SER A 676 43.26 3.04 3.18
C SER A 676 42.35 2.84 4.38
N MET A 677 41.54 3.86 4.69
CA MET A 677 40.68 3.88 5.88
C MET A 677 39.21 3.63 5.56
N GLY A 678 38.92 3.33 4.30
CA GLY A 678 37.56 3.14 3.86
C GLY A 678 36.68 4.38 3.98
N ALA A 679 35.38 4.12 3.96
CA ALA A 679 34.33 5.07 4.21
C ALA A 679 34.32 5.61 5.64
N ASP A 680 34.93 4.92 6.61
CA ASP A 680 34.94 5.33 8.02
C ASP A 680 36.11 6.23 8.42
N GLY A 681 37.09 6.41 7.55
CA GLY A 681 38.10 7.47 7.66
C GLY A 681 39.07 7.33 8.84
N LEU A 682 40.16 8.11 8.85
CA LEU A 682 41.17 8.01 9.92
C LEU A 682 40.68 8.64 11.23
N LYS A 683 40.58 7.86 12.32
CA LYS A 683 40.36 8.38 13.68
C LYS A 683 41.66 8.60 14.43
N THR A 684 42.55 7.60 14.43
CA THR A 684 43.86 7.71 15.08
C THR A 684 44.93 6.92 14.36
N ILE A 685 46.17 7.37 14.50
CA ILE A 685 47.38 6.64 14.10
C ILE A 685 48.34 6.54 15.28
N VAL A 686 48.80 5.32 15.57
CA VAL A 686 49.76 5.02 16.63
C VAL A 686 51.02 4.46 15.99
N LEU A 687 52.17 5.08 16.26
CA LEU A 687 53.46 4.66 15.72
C LEU A 687 54.29 3.88 16.74
N THR A 688 54.98 2.84 16.26
CA THR A 688 56.15 2.23 16.89
C THR A 688 57.38 2.80 16.20
N LEU A 689 57.93 3.87 16.78
CA LEU A 689 59.05 4.63 16.21
C LEU A 689 60.40 3.98 16.55
N PRO A 690 61.37 3.98 15.61
CA PRO A 690 62.70 3.46 15.86
C PRO A 690 63.52 4.42 16.75
N SER A 691 64.48 3.84 17.49
CA SER A 691 65.53 4.59 18.18
C SER A 691 66.76 4.69 17.30
N PHE A 692 67.29 5.88 17.09
CA PHE A 692 68.53 6.12 16.34
C PHE A 692 69.30 7.31 16.91
N SER A 693 70.58 7.39 16.58
CA SER A 693 71.44 8.54 16.90
C SER A 693 71.73 9.32 15.63
N VAL A 694 72.06 10.59 15.76
CA VAL A 694 72.55 11.42 14.66
C VAL A 694 73.88 12.03 15.02
N VAL A 695 74.69 12.32 14.01
CA VAL A 695 76.01 12.92 14.16
C VAL A 695 75.89 14.43 14.35
N TYR A 696 76.75 15.02 15.17
CA TYR A 696 76.94 16.45 15.36
C TYR A 696 78.43 16.79 15.51
N GLU A 697 78.79 18.05 15.23
CA GLU A 697 80.16 18.56 15.40
C GLU A 697 80.38 19.12 16.81
N ALA A 698 81.48 18.71 17.44
CA ALA A 698 81.95 19.25 18.71
C ALA A 698 83.48 19.34 18.74
N ASP A 699 84.00 20.56 18.90
CA ASP A 699 85.44 20.85 18.95
C ASP A 699 86.20 20.32 17.72
N GLY A 700 85.62 20.46 16.53
CA GLY A 700 86.21 20.04 15.25
C GLY A 700 86.23 18.52 15.01
N PHE A 701 85.58 17.74 15.86
CA PHE A 701 85.36 16.30 15.67
C PHE A 701 83.86 15.98 15.66
N ALA A 702 83.51 14.88 15.02
CA ALA A 702 82.18 14.33 14.99
C ALA A 702 81.90 13.43 16.20
N LEU A 703 80.69 13.55 16.73
CA LEU A 703 80.14 12.72 17.81
C LEU A 703 78.69 12.38 17.48
N SER A 704 78.15 11.33 18.10
CA SER A 704 76.74 10.95 17.92
C SER A 704 75.90 11.14 19.19
N GLU A 705 74.63 11.50 19.01
CA GLU A 705 73.65 11.67 20.10
C GLU A 705 72.28 11.08 19.74
N LEU A 706 71.69 10.33 20.68
CA LEU A 706 70.37 9.71 20.54
C LEU A 706 69.24 10.76 20.39
N VAL A 707 68.31 10.54 19.46
CA VAL A 707 67.13 11.39 19.30
C VAL A 707 65.95 10.93 20.15
N THR A 708 65.04 11.86 20.46
CA THR A 708 63.73 11.57 21.04
C THR A 708 62.63 12.09 20.12
N TRP A 709 61.64 11.25 19.84
CA TRP A 709 60.46 11.60 19.04
C TRP A 709 59.41 12.34 19.86
N SER A 710 58.74 13.31 19.23
CA SER A 710 57.51 13.92 19.75
C SER A 710 56.35 12.91 19.73
N PRO A 711 55.28 13.10 20.54
CA PRO A 711 54.14 12.17 20.59
C PRO A 711 53.23 12.20 19.34
N GLY A 712 53.59 12.95 18.28
CA GLY A 712 52.73 13.23 17.14
C GLY A 712 51.82 14.43 17.39
N VAL A 713 51.77 15.36 16.43
CA VAL A 713 50.92 16.55 16.50
C VAL A 713 49.97 16.54 15.31
N ALA A 714 48.68 16.36 15.60
CA ALA A 714 47.62 16.43 14.61
C ALA A 714 47.29 17.90 14.27
N THR A 715 47.09 18.17 12.99
CA THR A 715 46.74 19.49 12.45
C THR A 715 45.64 19.35 11.38
N ALA A 716 45.11 20.47 10.90
CA ALA A 716 44.00 20.48 9.96
C ALA A 716 44.32 19.72 8.67
N GLY A 717 43.33 18.99 8.14
CA GLY A 717 43.46 18.19 6.92
C GLY A 717 43.90 16.74 7.17
N GLY A 718 43.80 16.25 8.40
CA GLY A 718 44.15 14.88 8.76
C GLY A 718 45.66 14.65 8.87
N VAL A 719 46.44 15.71 9.06
CA VAL A 719 47.90 15.66 9.02
C VAL A 719 48.46 15.45 10.41
N THR A 720 49.26 14.41 10.61
CA THR A 720 49.98 14.17 11.86
C THR A 720 51.49 14.25 11.65
N THR A 721 52.18 15.04 12.47
CA THR A 721 53.63 15.25 12.38
C THR A 721 54.36 14.75 13.62
N TRP A 722 55.38 13.91 13.41
CA TRP A 722 56.34 13.50 14.43
C TRP A 722 57.70 14.14 14.13
N THR A 723 58.38 14.58 15.18
CA THR A 723 59.66 15.29 15.07
C THR A 723 60.67 14.65 16.01
N ALA A 724 61.81 14.24 15.46
CA ALA A 724 62.94 13.73 16.22
C ALA A 724 63.89 14.87 16.59
N THR A 725 64.22 14.98 17.88
CA THR A 725 65.07 16.07 18.41
C THR A 725 66.05 15.56 19.45
N ASN A 726 67.15 16.30 19.65
CA ASN A 726 68.06 16.14 20.79
C ASN A 726 68.60 17.53 21.19
N SER A 727 69.71 17.60 21.94
CA SER A 727 70.26 18.87 22.40
C SER A 727 70.90 19.72 21.30
N HIS A 728 71.41 19.10 20.24
CA HIS A 728 72.04 19.76 19.07
C HIS A 728 71.08 20.00 17.90
N TYR A 729 70.00 19.21 17.83
CA TYR A 729 68.93 19.30 16.83
C TYR A 729 67.59 19.61 17.52
N PRO A 730 67.35 20.86 17.95
CA PRO A 730 66.11 21.26 18.61
C PRO A 730 64.94 21.34 17.62
N SER A 731 63.72 21.52 18.11
CA SER A 731 62.51 21.52 17.26
C SER A 731 62.48 22.54 16.11
N GLY A 732 63.25 23.63 16.18
CA GLY A 732 63.39 24.61 15.09
C GLY A 732 64.36 24.19 13.98
N SER A 733 65.17 23.16 14.22
CA SER A 733 66.11 22.53 13.30
C SER A 733 66.26 21.06 13.71
N PRO A 734 65.21 20.25 13.53
CA PRO A 734 65.15 18.89 14.07
C PRO A 734 66.08 17.93 13.34
N ALA A 735 66.31 16.75 13.92
CA ALA A 735 67.11 15.70 13.30
C ALA A 735 66.33 14.97 12.20
N ALA A 736 65.04 14.73 12.41
CA ALA A 736 64.16 14.16 11.39
C ALA A 736 62.69 14.59 11.61
N VAL A 737 61.91 14.55 10.52
CA VAL A 737 60.47 14.82 10.52
C VAL A 737 59.75 13.74 9.72
N LEU A 738 58.70 13.18 10.32
CA LEU A 738 57.75 12.28 9.66
C LEU A 738 56.37 12.96 9.64
N VAL A 739 55.75 13.02 8.46
CA VAL A 739 54.39 13.50 8.26
C VAL A 739 53.58 12.38 7.65
N ILE A 740 52.41 12.07 8.23
CA ILE A 740 51.44 11.13 7.66
C ILE A 740 50.08 11.82 7.59
N ASN A 741 49.43 11.74 6.44
CA ASN A 741 48.11 12.29 6.19
C ASN A 741 47.02 11.21 6.34
N ALA A 742 45.78 11.63 6.57
CA ALA A 742 44.64 10.73 6.74
C ALA A 742 44.31 9.87 5.51
N ASP A 743 44.79 10.27 4.33
CA ASP A 743 44.65 9.53 3.07
C ASP A 743 45.77 8.49 2.86
N GLY A 744 46.64 8.28 3.84
CA GLY A 744 47.75 7.33 3.79
C GLY A 744 49.01 7.83 3.09
N THR A 745 49.03 9.06 2.55
CA THR A 745 50.26 9.68 2.02
C THR A 745 51.21 10.07 3.15
N TYR A 746 52.51 10.12 2.85
CA TYR A 746 53.52 10.45 3.84
C TYR A 746 54.75 11.13 3.26
N SER A 747 55.50 11.82 4.14
CA SER A 747 56.86 12.25 3.89
C SER A 747 57.75 12.01 5.10
N PHE A 748 58.99 11.60 4.85
CA PHE A 748 60.05 11.47 5.84
C PHE A 748 61.24 12.30 5.38
N THR A 749 61.76 13.15 6.26
CA THR A 749 62.93 14.00 6.00
C THR A 749 63.94 13.82 7.11
N LEU A 750 65.17 13.47 6.75
CA LEU A 750 66.33 13.41 7.60
C LEU A 750 67.13 14.71 7.40
N TYR A 751 67.49 15.39 8.48
CA TYR A 751 68.20 16.68 8.41
C TYR A 751 69.62 16.62 8.99
N ALA A 752 69.99 15.49 9.59
CA ALA A 752 71.28 15.26 10.23
C ALA A 752 71.79 13.87 9.83
N PRO A 753 73.11 13.71 9.61
CA PRO A 753 73.69 12.40 9.28
C PRO A 753 73.32 11.37 10.33
N LEU A 754 72.94 10.18 9.87
CA LEU A 754 72.41 9.14 10.73
C LEU A 754 73.56 8.30 11.25
N ALA A 755 73.79 8.27 12.55
CA ALA A 755 74.86 7.44 13.09
C ALA A 755 74.52 5.95 12.94
N HIS A 756 75.33 5.24 12.18
CA HIS A 756 75.22 3.83 11.93
C HIS A 756 75.80 3.00 13.08
N LEU A 757 75.25 1.79 13.28
CA LEU A 757 75.63 0.92 14.40
C LEU A 757 76.45 -0.30 13.96
N THR A 758 76.57 -0.53 12.65
CA THR A 758 77.44 -1.57 12.12
C THR A 758 78.61 -0.90 11.45
N THR A 759 79.81 -1.21 11.91
CA THR A 759 81.03 -0.61 11.40
C THR A 759 81.30 -1.05 9.97
N ALA A 760 81.61 -0.11 9.08
CA ALA A 760 82.13 -0.38 7.75
C ALA A 760 83.29 -1.36 7.79
N ASP A 761 83.35 -2.22 6.77
CA ASP A 761 84.55 -3.00 6.56
C ASP A 761 85.73 -2.07 6.18
N ALA A 762 86.96 -2.48 6.52
CA ALA A 762 88.14 -1.65 6.32
C ALA A 762 88.46 -1.29 4.84
N SER A 763 87.60 -1.70 3.89
CA SER A 763 87.68 -1.37 2.47
C SER A 763 86.90 -0.10 2.10
N GLY A 764 86.19 0.55 3.04
CA GLY A 764 85.39 1.75 2.79
C GLY A 764 84.15 1.46 1.92
N VAL A 765 83.52 0.30 2.15
CA VAL A 765 82.25 -0.06 1.53
C VAL A 765 81.14 0.43 2.43
N GLU A 766 80.23 1.21 1.88
CA GLU A 766 79.13 1.81 2.63
C GLU A 766 78.05 0.80 3.04
N GLU A 767 77.50 0.99 4.24
CA GLU A 767 76.42 0.20 4.80
C GLU A 767 75.05 0.88 4.63
N ASN A 768 74.01 0.23 5.16
CA ASN A 768 72.65 0.75 5.15
C ASN A 768 71.97 0.57 6.50
N ALA A 769 71.54 1.68 7.10
CA ALA A 769 70.76 1.69 8.32
C ALA A 769 69.29 1.49 7.97
N THR A 770 68.60 0.69 8.78
CA THR A 770 67.16 0.52 8.64
C THR A 770 66.42 1.19 9.77
N LEU A 771 65.56 2.14 9.43
CA LEU A 771 64.53 2.69 10.30
C LEU A 771 63.18 2.03 9.98
N ASN A 772 62.76 1.07 10.82
CA ASN A 772 61.42 0.48 10.73
C ASN A 772 60.44 1.27 11.59
N ILE A 773 59.47 1.92 10.95
CA ILE A 773 58.38 2.65 11.58
C ILE A 773 57.12 1.78 11.48
N GLY A 774 56.79 1.10 12.58
CA GLY A 774 55.52 0.37 12.66
C GLY A 774 54.37 1.35 12.85
N PHE A 775 53.22 1.09 12.25
CA PHE A 775 52.02 1.89 12.47
C PHE A 775 50.80 0.99 12.71
N THR A 776 49.87 1.49 13.50
CA THR A 776 48.51 0.96 13.63
C THR A 776 47.55 2.12 13.45
N VAL A 777 46.69 2.03 12.44
CA VAL A 777 45.60 2.97 12.20
C VAL A 777 44.31 2.43 12.76
N THR A 778 43.46 3.34 13.19
CA THR A 778 42.10 3.07 13.68
C THR A 778 41.15 4.02 12.99
N ASP A 779 40.02 3.51 12.50
CA ASP A 779 38.99 4.30 11.83
C ASP A 779 37.90 4.82 12.77
N GLY A 780 36.85 5.42 12.20
CA GLY A 780 35.72 6.01 12.92
C GLY A 780 35.05 5.09 13.93
N ASP A 781 34.81 3.83 13.56
CA ASP A 781 34.04 2.85 14.33
C ASP A 781 34.89 1.82 15.10
N ASN A 782 36.22 1.99 15.01
CA ASN A 782 37.30 1.39 15.78
C ASN A 782 37.91 0.10 15.21
N ASP A 783 37.74 -0.18 13.93
CA ASP A 783 38.53 -1.19 13.25
C ASP A 783 39.97 -0.74 13.05
N THR A 784 40.86 -1.72 12.85
CA THR A 784 42.31 -1.46 12.85
C THR A 784 43.06 -2.17 11.75
N ALA A 785 44.07 -1.48 11.21
CA ALA A 785 45.07 -2.04 10.31
C ALA A 785 46.47 -1.73 10.81
N ALA A 786 47.39 -2.68 10.67
CA ALA A 786 48.77 -2.51 11.08
C ALA A 786 49.72 -2.74 9.90
N GLY A 787 50.69 -1.86 9.75
CA GLY A 787 51.70 -1.93 8.70
C GLY A 787 53.06 -1.44 9.17
N THR A 788 54.01 -1.35 8.23
CA THR A 788 55.36 -0.86 8.51
C THR A 788 55.87 -0.06 7.33
N LEU A 789 56.39 1.14 7.62
CA LEU A 789 57.20 1.93 6.70
C LEU A 789 58.68 1.64 7.01
N ARG A 790 59.44 1.24 5.99
CA ARG A 790 60.87 0.97 6.10
C ARG A 790 61.65 2.05 5.36
N ILE A 791 62.45 2.81 6.10
CA ILE A 791 63.42 3.74 5.53
C ILE A 791 64.80 3.09 5.63
N GLU A 792 65.48 2.99 4.50
CA GLU A 792 66.88 2.61 4.40
C GLU A 792 67.69 3.89 4.23
N VAL A 793 68.77 4.05 4.99
CA VAL A 793 69.68 5.19 4.89
C VAL A 793 71.05 4.61 4.59
N ASN A 794 71.57 4.92 3.42
CA ASN A 794 72.94 4.57 3.03
C ASN A 794 73.92 5.50 3.77
N ASP A 795 75.03 4.90 4.18
CA ASP A 795 75.94 5.35 5.23
C ASP A 795 77.31 5.67 4.64
N ASP A 796 77.84 6.88 4.84
CA ASP A 796 79.09 7.34 4.22
C ASP A 796 80.35 6.84 4.94
N ALA A 797 80.87 5.70 4.52
CA ALA A 797 82.08 5.13 5.09
C ALA A 797 83.33 6.00 4.81
N PRO A 798 84.30 6.08 5.74
CA PRO A 798 85.50 6.89 5.57
C PRO A 798 86.46 6.22 4.59
N LEU A 799 87.24 7.00 3.85
CA LEU A 799 88.24 6.52 2.89
C LEU A 799 89.64 6.96 3.31
N ALA A 800 90.55 5.99 3.52
CA ALA A 800 91.96 6.26 3.82
C ALA A 800 92.87 6.00 2.60
N HIS A 801 93.93 6.79 2.48
CA HIS A 801 94.88 6.75 1.38
C HIS A 801 96.30 6.39 1.84
N VAL A 802 96.98 5.56 1.06
CA VAL A 802 98.43 5.35 1.22
C VAL A 802 99.18 6.50 0.54
N VAL A 803 99.80 7.36 1.32
CA VAL A 803 100.48 8.57 0.84
C VAL A 803 102.00 8.44 0.98
N THR A 804 102.74 8.74 -0.09
CA THR A 804 104.20 8.89 -0.05
C THR A 804 104.59 10.33 -0.30
N ALA A 805 105.14 10.99 0.72
CA ALA A 805 105.62 12.36 0.62
C ALA A 805 107.02 12.40 0.00
N LEU A 806 107.12 12.81 -1.27
CA LEU A 806 108.39 12.83 -2.01
C LEU A 806 109.08 14.20 -2.02
N SER A 807 108.41 15.26 -1.58
CA SER A 807 108.96 16.63 -1.58
C SER A 807 108.24 17.51 -0.54
N PRO A 808 108.98 18.29 0.29
CA PRO A 808 110.43 18.24 0.43
C PRO A 808 110.89 16.91 1.06
N VAL A 809 112.12 16.49 0.75
CA VAL A 809 112.83 15.49 1.56
C VAL A 809 113.37 16.24 2.76
N LEU A 810 113.11 15.72 3.97
CA LEU A 810 113.60 16.34 5.20
C LEU A 810 115.10 16.10 5.34
N ASP A 811 115.82 17.14 5.75
CA ASP A 811 117.25 17.07 5.99
C ASP A 811 117.55 16.94 7.49
N ASP A 812 118.59 16.20 7.84
CA ASP A 812 119.12 16.15 9.20
C ASP A 812 120.21 17.21 9.47
N ASP A 813 120.65 17.93 8.42
CA ASP A 813 121.69 18.96 8.45
C ASP A 813 121.31 20.22 9.25
N VAL A 814 120.01 20.42 9.54
CA VAL A 814 119.51 21.52 10.39
C VAL A 814 120.21 21.58 11.76
N PHE A 815 120.88 20.51 12.19
CA PHE A 815 121.61 20.43 13.45
C PHE A 815 123.15 20.39 13.31
N GLY A 816 123.70 20.79 12.15
CA GLY A 816 125.13 21.08 11.96
C GLY A 816 125.89 20.13 11.03
N GLY A 817 125.28 19.71 9.92
CA GLY A 817 125.87 18.80 8.95
C GLY A 817 126.75 19.43 7.86
N ASN A 818 127.01 18.69 6.78
CA ASN A 818 128.00 19.03 5.75
C ASN A 818 127.35 19.56 4.47
N ALA A 819 127.02 20.85 4.45
CA ALA A 819 126.41 21.49 3.29
C ALA A 819 127.16 21.27 1.95
N ASN A 820 126.40 21.02 0.88
CA ASN A 820 126.78 20.83 -0.51
C ASN A 820 127.45 19.48 -0.85
N GLY A 821 127.08 18.42 -0.13
CA GLY A 821 127.42 17.02 -0.46
C GLY A 821 126.81 16.54 -1.78
N SER A 822 127.26 15.39 -2.29
CA SER A 822 126.63 14.75 -3.46
C SER A 822 125.38 13.99 -2.99
N GLY A 823 124.21 14.60 -3.14
CA GLY A 823 122.94 14.04 -2.65
C GLY A 823 122.15 15.02 -1.78
N ASP A 824 122.85 16.05 -1.26
CA ASP A 824 122.37 17.12 -0.39
C ASP A 824 121.02 17.70 -0.85
N VAL A 825 120.08 17.73 0.09
CA VAL A 825 118.74 18.30 -0.10
C VAL A 825 118.67 19.70 0.53
N GLY A 826 117.50 20.31 0.60
CA GLY A 826 117.36 21.59 1.31
C GLY A 826 117.12 21.33 2.78
N ASP A 827 117.60 22.22 3.66
CA ASP A 827 117.42 22.25 5.14
C ASP A 827 115.94 22.35 5.59
N GLU A 828 115.07 21.48 5.08
CA GLU A 828 113.64 21.44 5.36
C GLU A 828 113.40 20.56 6.58
N THR A 829 112.60 21.06 7.51
CA THR A 829 112.26 20.38 8.78
C THR A 829 110.82 19.93 8.84
N VAL A 830 110.01 20.34 7.86
CA VAL A 830 108.57 20.09 7.84
C VAL A 830 108.16 19.58 6.48
N VAL A 831 107.36 18.51 6.48
CA VAL A 831 106.63 18.04 5.31
C VAL A 831 105.13 18.10 5.62
N THR A 832 104.33 18.58 4.65
CA THR A 832 102.90 18.81 4.82
C THR A 832 102.10 18.17 3.69
N GLY A 833 100.87 17.74 3.99
CA GLY A 833 99.85 17.40 2.99
C GLY A 833 98.62 18.30 3.15
N ASP A 834 97.96 18.59 2.03
CA ASP A 834 96.73 19.39 2.00
C ASP A 834 95.52 18.58 2.55
N ALA A 835 94.36 19.24 2.72
CA ALA A 835 93.13 18.56 3.09
C ALA A 835 92.78 17.42 2.10
N GLY A 836 92.19 16.33 2.61
CA GLY A 836 91.85 15.10 1.89
C GLY A 836 93.04 14.19 1.61
N THR A 837 94.26 14.57 1.99
CA THR A 837 95.46 13.82 1.59
C THR A 837 95.53 12.45 2.27
N LEU A 838 95.42 12.38 3.61
CA LEU A 838 95.49 11.10 4.32
C LEU A 838 94.20 10.32 4.24
N PHE A 839 93.06 11.00 4.36
CA PHE A 839 91.74 10.38 4.33
C PHE A 839 90.66 11.42 4.02
N THR A 840 89.47 10.95 3.69
CA THR A 840 88.21 11.68 3.77
C THR A 840 87.28 10.92 4.71
N ALA A 841 86.54 11.65 5.55
CA ALA A 841 85.80 11.06 6.66
C ALA A 841 84.32 10.82 6.36
N GLY A 842 83.90 11.13 5.14
CA GLY A 842 82.50 11.09 4.76
C GLY A 842 81.63 12.13 5.49
N SER A 843 80.33 11.98 5.29
CA SER A 843 79.26 12.83 5.80
C SER A 843 79.06 12.74 7.30
N ASP A 844 79.70 11.77 7.95
CA ASP A 844 79.76 11.65 9.42
C ASP A 844 80.96 12.35 10.04
N GLY A 845 81.92 12.82 9.26
CA GLY A 845 83.07 13.59 9.74
C GLY A 845 83.99 12.82 10.70
N VAL A 846 85.18 13.35 10.99
CA VAL A 846 86.15 12.59 11.83
C VAL A 846 85.78 12.61 13.29
N ARG A 847 85.75 11.45 13.94
CA ARG A 847 85.68 11.31 15.41
C ARG A 847 87.06 11.17 16.05
N SER A 848 87.95 10.39 15.44
CA SER A 848 89.32 10.22 15.94
C SER A 848 90.29 9.74 14.87
N VAL A 849 91.57 10.01 15.07
CA VAL A 849 92.66 9.40 14.30
C VAL A 849 93.61 8.72 15.29
N THR A 850 93.95 7.46 15.05
CA THR A 850 94.92 6.70 15.84
C THR A 850 96.15 6.35 15.01
N LEU A 851 97.32 6.36 15.65
CA LEU A 851 98.54 5.80 15.06
C LEU A 851 98.64 4.32 15.43
N ASP A 852 98.64 3.46 14.42
CA ASP A 852 98.71 2.00 14.57
C ASP A 852 100.17 1.52 14.62
N SER A 853 101.04 2.18 13.85
CA SER A 853 102.46 1.88 13.85
C SER A 853 103.31 3.07 13.41
N PHE A 854 104.52 3.15 13.94
CA PHE A 854 105.59 4.03 13.46
C PHE A 854 106.95 3.39 13.78
N GLY A 855 108.01 3.82 13.11
CA GLY A 855 109.36 3.33 13.42
C GLY A 855 110.48 4.22 12.89
N PHE A 856 111.25 4.81 13.80
CA PHE A 856 112.51 5.50 13.54
C PHE A 856 113.30 5.65 14.85
N GLY A 857 114.61 5.93 14.75
CA GLY A 857 115.47 6.23 15.90
C GLY A 857 115.87 7.71 15.92
N ALA A 858 116.24 8.23 17.08
CA ALA A 858 116.82 9.56 17.23
C ALA A 858 118.33 9.47 17.47
N VAL A 859 119.09 10.47 17.04
CA VAL A 859 120.50 10.63 17.39
C VAL A 859 120.62 11.73 18.44
N TYR A 860 121.27 11.43 19.56
CA TYR A 860 121.66 12.44 20.55
C TYR A 860 123.19 12.47 20.67
N VAL A 861 123.74 13.62 21.02
CA VAL A 861 125.17 13.78 21.29
C VAL A 861 125.36 13.89 22.80
N ASP A 862 126.20 13.03 23.38
CA ASP A 862 126.50 13.07 24.81
C ASP A 862 127.44 14.22 25.19
N ASP A 863 127.67 14.40 26.50
CA ASP A 863 128.57 15.43 27.03
C ASP A 863 130.03 15.31 26.50
N ASP A 864 130.43 14.14 25.99
CA ASP A 864 131.74 13.86 25.41
C ASP A 864 131.80 14.17 23.89
N GLY A 865 130.68 14.58 23.29
CA GLY A 865 130.57 14.89 21.86
C GLY A 865 130.39 13.67 20.96
N VAL A 866 129.97 12.51 21.52
CA VAL A 866 129.74 11.27 20.78
C VAL A 866 128.26 11.12 20.46
N GLY A 867 127.94 10.85 19.18
CA GLY A 867 126.58 10.54 18.74
C GLY A 867 126.15 9.12 19.14
N HIS A 868 124.95 8.99 19.69
CA HIS A 868 124.32 7.72 20.09
C HIS A 868 122.92 7.62 19.50
N VAL A 869 122.51 6.39 19.15
CA VAL A 869 121.17 6.11 18.64
C VAL A 869 120.25 5.69 19.78
N GLN A 870 119.04 6.24 19.80
CA GLN A 870 118.01 5.91 20.77
C GLN A 870 116.71 5.51 20.10
N ALA A 871 115.98 4.62 20.79
CA ALA A 871 114.61 4.31 20.43
C ALA A 871 113.72 5.53 20.70
N VAL A 872 112.80 5.78 19.77
CA VAL A 872 111.81 6.84 19.87
C VAL A 872 110.48 6.22 20.31
N ALA A 873 109.78 6.92 21.20
CA ALA A 873 108.42 6.59 21.65
C ALA A 873 107.52 7.82 21.53
N VAL A 874 106.20 7.62 21.56
CA VAL A 874 105.25 8.72 21.77
C VAL A 874 105.31 9.14 23.24
N ALA A 875 105.31 10.44 23.52
CA ALA A 875 105.31 10.96 24.89
C ALA A 875 104.04 10.54 25.67
N ASP A 876 104.14 10.34 26.99
CA ASP A 876 103.07 9.75 27.83
C ASP A 876 101.72 10.49 27.77
N ASP A 877 101.74 11.82 27.59
CA ASP A 877 100.53 12.65 27.49
C ASP A 877 100.07 12.85 26.02
N TYR A 878 100.57 12.07 25.06
CA TYR A 878 100.22 12.19 23.64
C TYR A 878 99.57 10.89 23.10
N PRO A 879 98.66 10.97 22.11
CA PRO A 879 98.27 12.17 21.38
C PRO A 879 97.42 13.15 22.20
N GLN A 880 97.53 14.43 21.83
CA GLN A 880 96.62 15.49 22.29
C GLN A 880 95.65 15.83 21.16
N THR A 881 94.36 15.87 21.49
CA THR A 881 93.28 16.22 20.55
C THR A 881 92.61 17.53 20.98
N ALA A 882 92.52 18.50 20.08
CA ALA A 882 91.79 19.76 20.30
C ALA A 882 91.44 20.44 18.97
N GLY A 883 90.22 20.95 18.83
CA GLY A 883 89.78 21.73 17.66
C GLY A 883 89.97 21.01 16.32
N GLY A 884 89.66 19.71 16.27
CA GLY A 884 89.82 18.87 15.07
C GLY A 884 91.28 18.54 14.73
N VAL A 885 92.21 18.71 15.67
CA VAL A 885 93.64 18.44 15.45
C VAL A 885 94.14 17.38 16.42
N THR A 886 94.74 16.31 15.88
CA THR A 886 95.43 15.28 16.65
C THR A 886 96.94 15.44 16.49
N THR A 887 97.65 15.69 17.59
CA THR A 887 99.11 15.85 17.61
C THR A 887 99.75 14.69 18.34
N TRP A 888 100.76 14.06 17.74
CA TRP A 888 101.68 13.13 18.39
C TRP A 888 103.05 13.78 18.52
N LYS A 889 103.60 13.71 19.74
CA LYS A 889 104.96 14.17 20.03
C LYS A 889 105.83 12.95 20.29
N PHE A 890 106.89 12.83 19.50
CA PHE A 890 107.86 11.75 19.59
C PHE A 890 109.05 12.20 20.43
N VAL A 891 109.51 11.35 21.35
CA VAL A 891 110.59 11.63 22.30
C VAL A 891 111.53 10.42 22.40
N SER A 892 112.78 10.67 22.79
CA SER A 892 113.72 9.63 23.23
C SER A 892 114.18 9.91 24.67
N ALA A 893 115.05 9.05 25.22
CA ALA A 893 115.52 9.22 26.60
C ALA A 893 116.25 10.57 26.83
N ASP A 894 116.92 11.08 25.80
CA ASP A 894 117.76 12.29 25.88
C ASP A 894 117.36 13.40 24.89
N VAL A 895 116.29 13.21 24.09
CA VAL A 895 115.80 14.20 23.11
C VAL A 895 114.29 14.39 23.25
N ASP A 896 113.88 15.62 23.52
CA ASP A 896 112.47 16.01 23.68
C ASP A 896 112.21 17.45 23.19
N PRO A 897 111.44 17.67 22.10
CA PRO A 897 110.92 16.67 21.14
C PRO A 897 111.99 16.13 20.19
N VAL A 898 111.78 14.91 19.70
CA VAL A 898 112.46 14.36 18.50
C VAL A 898 111.74 14.79 17.23
N ALA A 899 110.42 14.62 17.20
CA ALA A 899 109.56 14.97 16.07
C ALA A 899 108.12 15.21 16.53
N GLU A 900 107.32 15.89 15.72
CA GLU A 900 105.87 16.02 15.91
C GLU A 900 105.13 15.64 14.62
N LEU A 901 104.09 14.81 14.75
CA LEU A 901 103.11 14.55 13.69
C LEU A 901 101.79 15.20 14.08
N VAL A 902 101.24 16.00 13.19
CA VAL A 902 99.90 16.59 13.33
C VAL A 902 99.04 16.07 12.20
N ILE A 903 97.87 15.51 12.54
CA ILE A 903 96.83 15.13 11.58
C ILE A 903 95.56 15.90 11.96
N ARG A 904 94.92 16.54 10.98
CA ARG A 904 93.67 17.29 11.17
C ARG A 904 92.47 16.49 10.69
N ALA A 905 91.28 16.85 11.16
CA ALA A 905 90.01 16.24 10.78
C ALA A 905 89.69 16.35 9.28
N ASP A 906 90.30 17.31 8.57
CA ASP A 906 90.18 17.42 7.12
C ASP A 906 91.15 16.50 6.35
N GLY A 907 91.88 15.60 7.02
CA GLY A 907 92.85 14.70 6.40
C GLY A 907 94.20 15.34 6.03
N SER A 908 94.41 16.63 6.33
CA SER A 908 95.71 17.28 6.19
C SER A 908 96.67 16.84 7.28
N TYR A 909 97.97 16.87 6.98
CA TYR A 909 99.01 16.52 7.95
C TYR A 909 100.22 17.43 7.89
N SER A 910 100.99 17.45 8.98
CA SER A 910 102.36 17.99 9.00
C SER A 910 103.24 17.12 9.89
N PHE A 911 104.40 16.73 9.39
CA PHE A 911 105.44 16.06 10.16
C PHE A 911 106.66 16.99 10.29
N THR A 912 107.06 17.30 11.52
CA THR A 912 108.18 18.19 11.83
C THR A 912 109.26 17.45 12.59
N THR A 913 110.52 17.53 12.16
CA THR A 913 111.68 16.99 12.87
C THR A 913 112.37 18.07 13.71
N TYR A 914 112.77 17.71 14.93
CA TYR A 914 113.47 18.60 15.88
C TYR A 914 114.85 18.08 16.30
N ALA A 915 115.23 16.89 15.82
CA ALA A 915 116.54 16.30 16.02
C ALA A 915 116.92 15.37 14.86
N PRO A 916 118.22 15.06 14.65
CA PRO A 916 118.65 14.13 13.62
C PRO A 916 118.08 12.72 13.86
N LEU A 917 117.66 12.07 12.77
CA LEU A 917 117.07 10.72 12.82
C LEU A 917 118.10 9.66 12.42
N SER A 918 118.01 8.49 13.04
CA SER A 918 118.98 7.42 12.82
C SER A 918 118.69 6.62 11.55
N HIS A 919 119.66 6.64 10.63
CA HIS A 919 119.69 5.82 9.42
C HIS A 919 120.38 4.49 9.74
N LEU A 920 119.62 3.45 10.08
CA LEU A 920 120.15 2.15 10.53
C LEU A 920 120.53 1.19 9.37
N ALA A 921 120.55 1.67 8.12
CA ALA A 921 120.86 0.84 6.95
C ALA A 921 122.37 0.59 6.79
N THR A 922 122.70 -0.49 6.08
CA THR A 922 124.06 -0.96 5.83
C THR A 922 124.91 0.07 5.05
N ALA A 923 125.91 0.64 5.73
CA ALA A 923 127.05 1.40 5.19
C ALA A 923 127.01 1.68 3.68
N SER A 924 126.54 2.87 3.31
CA SER A 924 126.78 3.44 1.98
C SER A 924 128.27 3.52 1.68
N ALA A 925 128.66 3.13 0.45
CA ALA A 925 130.04 3.25 0.00
C ALA A 925 130.36 4.72 -0.32
N ASP A 926 131.37 5.27 0.35
CA ASP A 926 132.08 6.52 0.04
C ASP A 926 131.20 7.77 -0.27
N GLY A 927 130.66 8.42 0.77
CA GLY A 927 130.31 9.84 0.76
C GLY A 927 129.02 10.24 0.03
N VAL A 928 128.06 9.32 -0.10
CA VAL A 928 126.71 9.58 -0.62
C VAL A 928 125.72 9.58 0.53
N GLU A 929 124.85 10.59 0.59
CA GLU A 929 123.77 10.69 1.58
C GLU A 929 122.77 9.53 1.48
N GLU A 930 122.22 9.14 2.63
CA GLU A 930 121.28 8.05 2.78
C GLU A 930 119.87 8.62 2.98
N THR A 931 118.83 7.95 2.47
CA THR A 931 117.43 8.34 2.70
C THR A 931 116.79 7.38 3.69
N LEU A 932 116.20 7.91 4.77
CA LEU A 932 115.37 7.16 5.71
C LEU A 932 113.90 7.22 5.29
N ASP A 933 113.34 6.08 4.92
CA ASP A 933 111.89 5.94 4.76
C ASP A 933 111.23 5.81 6.13
N ILE A 934 110.38 6.77 6.50
CA ILE A 934 109.58 6.74 7.72
C ILE A 934 108.14 6.42 7.34
N ALA A 935 107.59 5.34 7.89
CA ALA A 935 106.21 4.94 7.69
C ALA A 935 105.39 5.15 8.97
N PHE A 936 104.20 5.70 8.80
CA PHE A 936 103.18 5.82 9.83
C PHE A 936 101.95 5.06 9.35
N GLY A 937 101.54 4.01 10.06
CA GLY A 937 100.22 3.41 9.86
C GLY A 937 99.22 4.12 10.75
N PHE A 938 98.07 4.48 10.20
CA PHE A 938 97.00 5.16 10.94
C PHE A 938 95.63 4.58 10.62
N THR A 939 94.72 4.73 11.58
CA THR A 939 93.28 4.45 11.42
C THR A 939 92.51 5.74 11.67
N VAL A 940 91.69 6.15 10.72
CA VAL A 940 90.66 7.18 10.94
C VAL A 940 89.37 6.49 11.38
N THR A 941 88.67 7.11 12.33
CA THR A 941 87.32 6.75 12.76
C THR A 941 86.44 7.97 12.63
N ASP A 942 85.28 7.83 12.02
CA ASP A 942 84.28 8.91 11.87
C ASP A 942 83.23 8.93 13.00
N GLY A 943 82.26 9.84 12.86
CA GLY A 943 81.27 10.24 13.86
C GLY A 943 80.46 9.10 14.47
N ASP A 944 80.22 8.04 13.72
CA ASP A 944 79.38 6.93 14.12
C ASP A 944 80.18 5.65 14.42
N GLY A 945 81.41 5.54 13.90
CA GLY A 945 82.41 4.58 14.35
C GLY A 945 83.02 3.71 13.25
N ASP A 946 82.76 4.00 11.99
CA ASP A 946 83.38 3.37 10.85
C ASP A 946 84.86 3.70 10.79
N THR A 947 85.64 2.82 10.16
CA THR A 947 87.10 2.93 10.19
C THR A 947 87.75 2.67 8.85
N ALA A 948 88.74 3.47 8.51
CA ALA A 948 89.62 3.24 7.37
C ALA A 948 91.10 3.35 7.77
N THR A 949 91.93 2.46 7.21
CA THR A 949 93.35 2.35 7.55
C THR A 949 94.25 2.72 6.37
N GLY A 950 95.27 3.54 6.60
CA GLY A 950 96.18 4.07 5.56
C GLY A 950 97.66 3.87 5.81
#